data_AF-A0A938S2N9-F1
#
_entry.id   AF-A0A938S2N9-F1
#
_cell.length_a   1.000
_cell.length_b   1.000
_cell.length_c   1.000
_cell.angle_alpha   90.00
_cell.angle_beta   90.00
_cell.angle_gamma   90.00
#
_symmetry.space_group_name_H-M   'P 1'
#
loop_
_entity.id
_entity.type
_entity.pdbx_description
1 polymer ?
#
loop_
_entity_poly.entity_id
_entity_poly.type
_entity_poly.pdbx_seq_one_letter_code
_entity_poly.pdbx_strand_id
1 'polypeptide(L)'
;MESRDILSDVLEAAGEFNRRKLWQRFTNFDCFGVRIAGQEEPILGVVLGNAGEEYGLSLFRGPHAAGAFAALLDADGLGDDILNEMDMLGFSMLAFGELPPEDQARMRKAGRHPRYDEQVPHLLAKPAGQRARFPEAAELHLLRLVLRAAVEADKKRLLQPARLEDKKGICVLAIGGEGVTPQVSVAREHWQPDKGARTIPLVSVGLDLKGLPRLDATWLIGMPTIPAGIQGDERVMQMLLVVDEASEYVFQGRPILGGNLREAVQVVGETFRGGGLGRQKGLPRRILFSSRKLHEALTPILEPAGIQCVYEPEIPKLQAVVDDFIAHMNRDFSPLGEDTVEEVQIPAPDDLKGWKEADQRLYGRFVQRVRSDRRLRSTRAIKRYFNDDDFDYYVREHEKQGVLGAFMAWTLLDYRPTKKGKTHTERMLEEDLPEGQATLLRARMEAWPTLYRVAGHDPKTGTIDLEDVLLGGAVTVQDQLMSENIEDNVFFAARVFPAGRFHFVELAGPPLGAGMGQEAVEFLRRCGMEFTPAGLRRDAHMFGWLWRWIDEWQATRKPMELRNTDGEKFLWHTASFSVADPVATRETLLRRADIDYDERAEELVWSKPAGPDNRVMGDTVTLGRIEFVGEELVLTVNSVKRLALGRQWLEKLPGVVFKSVRTRRWDEAEKDRPLDERIAVPAPVEMTPEFNAAVQEMMNKHYMSWIDTPLPVLGGRTPRQACQTEAGRQQVTMLIRTMPDPMGRGTVRVPREAMRRELGLAAESTPRPAAKPASAAAMPTPPSVPVQAVPAPTHPKVARNGPCPCGSGRKYKKCCGR
;
A
#
# COMPACT_ATOMS: atom_id res chain seq x y z
N MET A 1 26.95 15.95 -15.27
CA MET A 1 25.78 16.11 -14.40
C MET A 1 24.63 15.43 -15.14
N GLU A 2 24.36 14.17 -14.82
CA GLU A 2 23.29 13.41 -15.48
C GLU A 2 21.97 14.16 -15.29
N SER A 3 21.22 14.34 -16.38
CA SER A 3 19.89 14.97 -16.36
C SER A 3 19.02 14.18 -15.39
N ARG A 4 18.80 14.68 -14.17
CA ARG A 4 17.85 14.08 -13.23
C ARG A 4 16.49 13.97 -13.93
N ASP A 5 15.84 12.83 -13.77
CA ASP A 5 14.48 12.60 -14.23
C ASP A 5 13.56 13.66 -13.59
N ILE A 6 12.82 14.40 -14.43
CA ILE A 6 11.94 15.49 -14.00
C ILE A 6 10.92 15.01 -12.97
N LEU A 7 10.46 13.76 -13.08
CA LEU A 7 9.52 13.18 -12.13
C LEU A 7 10.16 13.07 -10.74
N SER A 8 11.40 12.59 -10.65
CA SER A 8 12.12 12.46 -9.38
C SER A 8 12.30 13.82 -8.69
N ASP A 9 12.61 14.86 -9.47
CA ASP A 9 12.73 16.24 -8.98
C ASP A 9 11.39 16.81 -8.46
N VAL A 10 10.27 16.52 -9.14
CA VAL A 10 8.92 16.95 -8.71
C VAL A 10 8.52 16.24 -7.42
N LEU A 11 8.73 14.92 -7.33
CA LEU A 11 8.44 14.14 -6.12
C LEU A 11 9.27 14.64 -4.92
N GLU A 12 10.54 14.98 -5.14
CA GLU A 12 11.40 15.59 -4.12
C GLU A 12 10.86 16.96 -3.66
N ALA A 13 10.50 17.83 -4.61
CA ALA A 13 9.94 19.16 -4.32
C ALA A 13 8.58 19.08 -3.60
N ALA A 14 7.71 18.14 -3.97
CA ALA A 14 6.43 17.90 -3.31
C ALA A 14 6.64 17.41 -1.87
N GLY A 15 7.59 16.48 -1.67
CA GLY A 15 7.99 16.04 -0.34
C GLY A 15 8.55 17.16 0.54
N GLU A 16 9.36 18.07 -0.03
CA GLU A 16 9.88 19.23 0.69
C GLU A 16 8.77 20.23 1.05
N PHE A 17 7.90 20.55 0.11
CA PHE A 17 6.73 21.41 0.35
C PHE A 17 5.87 20.86 1.49
N ASN A 18 5.58 19.57 1.44
CA ASN A 18 4.73 18.92 2.41
C ASN A 18 5.38 18.82 3.81
N ARG A 19 6.71 18.64 3.91
CA ARG A 19 7.45 18.71 5.20
C ARG A 19 7.34 20.07 5.90
N ARG A 20 6.97 21.14 5.19
CA ARG A 20 6.78 22.49 5.77
C ARG A 20 5.49 22.62 6.59
N LYS A 21 4.56 21.65 6.48
CA LYS A 21 3.28 21.64 7.21
C LYS A 21 2.47 22.93 7.09
N LEU A 22 2.45 23.51 5.88
CA LEU A 22 1.84 24.84 5.64
C LEU A 22 0.35 24.91 6.01
N TRP A 23 -0.36 23.77 5.98
CA TRP A 23 -1.75 23.64 6.41
C TRP A 23 -2.01 23.94 7.90
N GLN A 24 -0.97 23.91 8.74
CA GLN A 24 -1.07 24.33 10.14
C GLN A 24 -1.17 25.86 10.26
N ARG A 25 -0.75 26.59 9.22
CA ARG A 25 -0.73 28.07 9.17
C ARG A 25 -1.80 28.64 8.25
N PHE A 26 -2.21 27.89 7.22
CA PHE A 26 -3.14 28.35 6.20
C PHE A 26 -4.36 27.43 6.12
N THR A 27 -5.51 27.99 5.78
CA THR A 27 -6.76 27.27 5.59
C THR A 27 -6.97 26.90 4.12
N ASN A 28 -7.87 25.96 3.83
CA ASN A 28 -8.26 25.61 2.46
C ASN A 28 -8.97 26.78 1.72
N PHE A 29 -9.28 27.88 2.43
CA PHE A 29 -9.87 29.11 1.88
C PHE A 29 -8.81 30.15 1.50
N ASP A 30 -7.56 29.98 1.96
CA ASP A 30 -6.48 30.93 1.68
C ASP A 30 -5.77 30.54 0.39
N CYS A 31 -5.60 31.51 -0.52
CA CYS A 31 -4.93 31.30 -1.79
C CYS A 31 -3.78 32.29 -2.01
N PHE A 32 -2.90 31.93 -2.95
CA PHE A 32 -1.82 32.77 -3.42
C PHE A 32 -1.78 32.77 -4.95
N GLY A 33 -1.42 33.89 -5.55
CA GLY A 33 -1.20 33.96 -6.99
C GLY A 33 0.22 33.52 -7.36
N VAL A 34 0.39 33.08 -8.60
CA VAL A 34 1.69 32.79 -9.20
C VAL A 34 1.76 33.47 -10.57
N ARG A 35 2.87 34.17 -10.82
CA ARG A 35 3.23 34.80 -12.10
C ARG A 35 4.58 34.26 -12.53
N ILE A 36 4.65 33.69 -13.73
CA ILE A 36 5.90 33.15 -14.29
C ILE A 36 6.37 34.08 -15.39
N ALA A 37 7.66 34.43 -15.38
CA ALA A 37 8.23 35.29 -16.41
C ALA A 37 8.01 34.69 -17.81
N GLY A 38 7.37 35.46 -18.72
CA GLY A 38 7.04 35.02 -20.07
C GLY A 38 5.72 34.24 -20.20
N GLN A 39 4.96 34.06 -19.13
CA GLN A 39 3.60 33.52 -19.16
C GLN A 39 2.59 34.57 -18.67
N GLU A 40 1.55 34.81 -19.46
CA GLU A 40 0.52 35.81 -19.12
C GLU A 40 -0.61 35.22 -18.26
N GLU A 41 -0.86 33.91 -18.37
CA GLU A 41 -1.97 33.26 -17.70
C GLU A 41 -1.78 33.24 -16.17
N PRO A 42 -2.80 33.68 -15.40
CA PRO A 42 -2.73 33.64 -13.95
C PRO A 42 -2.83 32.20 -13.45
N ILE A 43 -2.07 31.89 -12.41
CA ILE A 43 -2.16 30.62 -11.68
C ILE A 43 -2.48 30.93 -10.23
N LEU A 44 -3.48 30.27 -9.67
CA LEU A 44 -3.89 30.42 -8.27
C LEU A 44 -3.57 29.14 -7.53
N GLY A 45 -2.75 29.23 -6.47
CA GLY A 45 -2.37 28.11 -5.62
C GLY A 45 -3.13 28.08 -4.30
N VAL A 46 -3.47 26.87 -3.85
CA VAL A 46 -4.15 26.59 -2.58
C VAL A 46 -3.41 25.47 -1.86
N VAL A 47 -3.05 25.72 -0.61
CA VAL A 47 -2.45 24.70 0.27
C VAL A 47 -3.59 23.83 0.82
N LEU A 48 -3.49 22.53 0.62
CA LEU A 48 -4.45 21.55 1.15
C LEU A 48 -3.96 21.01 2.50
N GLY A 49 -4.88 20.69 3.41
CA GLY A 49 -4.58 19.98 4.66
C GLY A 49 -5.27 20.51 5.90
N ASN A 50 -5.92 21.68 5.84
CA ASN A 50 -6.48 22.30 7.05
C ASN A 50 -7.64 21.49 7.66
N ALA A 51 -8.40 20.78 6.83
CA ALA A 51 -9.48 19.88 7.26
C ALA A 51 -8.98 18.49 7.71
N GLY A 52 -7.69 18.18 7.51
CA GLY A 52 -7.09 16.92 7.96
C GLY A 52 -7.29 15.71 7.05
N GLU A 53 -8.06 15.85 5.96
CA GLU A 53 -8.44 14.75 5.06
C GLU A 53 -7.49 14.58 3.87
N GLU A 54 -7.01 15.69 3.29
CA GLU A 54 -6.13 15.69 2.12
C GLU A 54 -5.04 16.75 2.28
N TYR A 55 -3.78 16.37 2.07
CA TYR A 55 -2.61 17.25 2.21
C TYR A 55 -1.89 17.39 0.88
N GLY A 56 -1.48 18.61 0.53
CA GLY A 56 -0.80 18.85 -0.74
C GLY A 56 -0.96 20.28 -1.25
N LEU A 57 -0.95 20.41 -2.57
CA LEU A 57 -1.07 21.69 -3.27
C LEU A 57 -1.97 21.53 -4.48
N SER A 58 -2.95 22.42 -4.64
CA SER A 58 -3.75 22.55 -5.85
C SER A 58 -3.45 23.88 -6.55
N LEU A 59 -3.22 23.84 -7.86
CA LEU A 59 -3.05 24.99 -8.73
C LEU A 59 -4.21 25.07 -9.72
N PHE A 60 -4.94 26.18 -9.72
CA PHE A 60 -5.94 26.52 -10.72
C PHE A 60 -5.30 27.36 -11.80
N ARG A 61 -5.48 26.99 -13.07
CA ARG A 61 -4.79 27.61 -14.22
C ARG A 61 -5.76 28.34 -15.14
N GLY A 62 -5.19 29.22 -15.97
CA GLY A 62 -5.90 29.93 -17.02
C GLY A 62 -6.64 31.18 -16.53
N PRO A 63 -7.27 31.93 -17.45
CA PRO A 63 -7.88 33.23 -17.15
C PRO A 63 -8.97 33.17 -16.08
N HIS A 64 -9.61 32.00 -15.90
CA HIS A 64 -10.71 31.81 -14.97
C HIS A 64 -10.31 31.16 -13.64
N ALA A 65 -9.02 31.06 -13.32
CA ALA A 65 -8.52 30.40 -12.11
C ALA A 65 -9.18 30.91 -10.82
N ALA A 66 -9.32 32.24 -10.66
CA ALA A 66 -9.97 32.85 -9.49
C ALA A 66 -11.48 32.55 -9.43
N GLY A 67 -12.16 32.53 -10.58
CA GLY A 67 -13.57 32.17 -10.68
C GLY A 67 -13.84 30.69 -10.37
N ALA A 68 -12.99 29.80 -10.90
CA ALA A 68 -13.04 28.37 -10.64
C ALA A 68 -12.84 28.05 -9.15
N PHE A 69 -11.87 28.69 -8.49
CA PHE A 69 -11.67 28.54 -7.05
C PHE A 69 -12.83 29.11 -6.23
N ALA A 70 -13.34 30.30 -6.57
CA ALA A 70 -14.50 30.88 -5.88
C ALA A 70 -15.74 29.99 -5.99
N ALA A 71 -15.98 29.37 -7.15
CA ALA A 71 -17.09 28.45 -7.37
C ALA A 71 -16.97 27.16 -6.53
N LEU A 72 -15.76 26.71 -6.19
CA LEU A 72 -15.56 25.58 -5.27
C LEU A 72 -15.97 25.89 -3.83
N LEU A 73 -15.91 27.17 -3.45
CA LEU A 73 -16.21 27.63 -2.09
C LEU A 73 -17.67 28.10 -1.93
N ASP A 74 -18.48 27.96 -2.97
CA ASP A 74 -19.87 28.39 -2.99
C ASP A 74 -20.70 27.56 -2.01
N ALA A 75 -21.44 28.23 -1.12
CA ALA A 75 -22.27 27.59 -0.10
C ALA A 75 -23.48 26.86 -0.69
N ASP A 76 -23.88 27.22 -1.92
CA ASP A 76 -25.01 26.61 -2.61
C ASP A 76 -24.66 25.23 -3.21
N GLY A 77 -23.38 24.83 -3.23
CA GLY A 77 -22.93 23.49 -3.66
C GLY A 77 -22.30 23.44 -5.06
N LEU A 78 -21.62 22.32 -5.34
CA LEU A 78 -20.87 22.08 -6.57
C LEU A 78 -21.79 21.58 -7.69
N GLY A 79 -22.36 22.48 -8.48
CA GLY A 79 -23.14 22.09 -9.67
C GLY A 79 -22.32 21.25 -10.68
N ASP A 80 -23.00 20.41 -11.47
CA ASP A 80 -22.40 19.39 -12.37
C ASP A 80 -21.31 19.93 -13.33
N ASP A 81 -21.41 21.20 -13.71
CA ASP A 81 -20.55 21.81 -14.73
C ASP A 81 -19.23 22.37 -14.19
N ILE A 82 -19.15 22.63 -12.87
CA ILE A 82 -18.01 23.33 -12.25
C ILE A 82 -16.76 22.46 -12.40
N LEU A 83 -16.83 21.21 -11.93
CA LEU A 83 -15.72 20.27 -12.02
C LEU A 83 -15.23 20.08 -13.46
N ASN A 84 -16.12 20.04 -14.45
CA ASN A 84 -15.73 19.85 -15.84
C ASN A 84 -14.85 21.00 -16.37
N GLU A 85 -15.21 22.25 -16.08
CA GLU A 85 -14.52 23.44 -16.61
C GLU A 85 -13.21 23.79 -15.92
N MET A 86 -12.97 23.23 -14.73
CA MET A 86 -11.79 23.56 -13.97
C MET A 86 -10.53 22.97 -14.61
N ASP A 87 -9.53 23.82 -14.77
CA ASP A 87 -8.17 23.43 -15.09
C ASP A 87 -7.33 23.40 -13.81
N MET A 88 -6.94 22.20 -13.38
CA MET A 88 -6.18 21.96 -12.15
C MET A 88 -4.87 21.23 -12.42
N LEU A 89 -3.85 21.59 -11.65
CA LEU A 89 -2.57 20.89 -11.57
C LEU A 89 -2.12 20.85 -10.12
N GLY A 90 -1.70 19.70 -9.61
CA GLY A 90 -1.31 19.64 -8.21
C GLY A 90 -0.80 18.29 -7.78
N PHE A 91 -0.73 18.12 -6.47
CA PHE A 91 -0.52 16.84 -5.85
C PHE A 91 -1.26 16.73 -4.53
N SER A 92 -1.59 15.50 -4.15
CA SER A 92 -2.02 15.17 -2.80
C SER A 92 -1.25 13.97 -2.26
N MET A 93 -1.19 13.84 -0.94
CA MET A 93 -0.52 12.73 -0.27
C MET A 93 -1.49 11.56 -0.12
N LEU A 94 -1.15 10.41 -0.71
CA LEU A 94 -1.92 9.17 -0.64
C LEU A 94 -1.02 8.00 -0.23
N ALA A 95 -1.61 6.91 0.27
CA ALA A 95 -0.82 5.68 0.43
C ALA A 95 -0.38 5.15 -0.95
N PHE A 96 0.86 4.71 -1.07
CA PHE A 96 1.40 4.21 -2.36
C PHE A 96 0.53 3.09 -2.97
N GLY A 97 -0.03 2.22 -2.12
CA GLY A 97 -0.93 1.14 -2.52
C GLY A 97 -2.30 1.59 -3.04
N GLU A 98 -2.71 2.84 -2.77
CA GLU A 98 -3.94 3.45 -3.28
C GLU A 98 -3.72 4.11 -4.66
N LEU A 99 -2.47 4.29 -5.09
CA LEU A 99 -2.16 4.81 -6.41
C LEU A 99 -2.55 3.82 -7.52
N PRO A 100 -2.96 4.32 -8.70
CA PRO A 100 -3.11 3.49 -9.89
C PRO A 100 -1.81 2.70 -10.21
N PRO A 101 -1.90 1.45 -10.69
CA PRO A 101 -0.72 0.63 -10.98
C PRO A 101 0.30 1.29 -11.92
N GLU A 102 -0.19 2.09 -12.88
CA GLU A 102 0.67 2.85 -13.79
C GLU A 102 1.51 3.90 -13.07
N ASP A 103 0.93 4.60 -12.09
CA ASP A 103 1.62 5.63 -11.32
C ASP A 103 2.61 5.02 -10.33
N GLN A 104 2.26 3.88 -9.74
CA GLN A 104 3.23 3.08 -8.97
C GLN A 104 4.44 2.68 -9.84
N ALA A 105 4.19 2.25 -11.08
CA ALA A 105 5.27 1.89 -12.02
C ALA A 105 6.11 3.12 -12.43
N ARG A 106 5.50 4.30 -12.61
CA ARG A 106 6.22 5.56 -12.86
C ARG A 106 7.14 5.92 -11.70
N MET A 107 6.67 5.82 -10.45
CA MET A 107 7.51 6.07 -9.26
C MET A 107 8.71 5.12 -9.18
N ARG A 108 8.50 3.82 -9.41
CA ARG A 108 9.59 2.82 -9.47
C ARG A 108 10.61 3.16 -10.55
N LYS A 109 10.14 3.55 -11.74
CA LYS A 109 11.02 3.99 -12.85
C LYS A 109 11.82 5.25 -12.49
N ALA A 110 11.27 6.14 -11.66
CA ALA A 110 11.97 7.30 -11.09
C ALA A 110 12.92 6.95 -9.92
N GLY A 111 13.10 5.65 -9.61
CA GLY A 111 14.00 5.15 -8.58
C GLY A 111 13.45 5.19 -7.16
N ARG A 112 12.13 5.39 -7.00
CA ARG A 112 11.43 5.39 -5.70
C ARG A 112 10.71 4.05 -5.49
N HIS A 113 10.93 3.43 -4.34
CA HIS A 113 10.33 2.14 -3.97
C HIS A 113 9.66 2.25 -2.58
N PRO A 114 8.53 2.97 -2.48
CA PRO A 114 7.84 3.19 -1.22
C PRO A 114 7.16 1.91 -0.73
N ARG A 115 6.93 1.82 0.58
CA ARG A 115 6.05 0.76 1.14
C ARG A 115 4.61 1.00 0.72
N TYR A 116 3.80 -0.05 0.73
CA TYR A 116 2.40 -0.02 0.29
C TYR A 116 1.54 0.99 1.09
N ASP A 117 1.83 1.17 2.38
CA ASP A 117 1.16 2.12 3.26
C ASP A 117 1.89 3.48 3.37
N GLU A 118 3.06 3.62 2.75
CA GLU A 118 3.85 4.85 2.77
C GLU A 118 3.12 5.98 2.05
N GLN A 119 3.12 7.16 2.68
CA GLN A 119 2.50 8.35 2.11
C GLN A 119 3.40 8.95 1.05
N VAL A 120 2.88 9.07 -0.18
CA VAL A 120 3.62 9.56 -1.35
C VAL A 120 2.83 10.63 -2.11
N PRO A 121 3.51 11.54 -2.84
CA PRO A 121 2.82 12.52 -3.68
C PRO A 121 2.15 11.86 -4.89
N HIS A 122 0.81 11.87 -4.94
CA HIS A 122 0.02 11.58 -6.13
C HIS A 122 -0.10 12.84 -6.98
N LEU A 123 0.54 12.85 -8.15
CA LEU A 123 0.54 13.99 -9.04
C LEU A 123 -0.68 13.93 -9.97
N LEU A 124 -1.41 15.04 -10.11
CA LEU A 124 -2.64 15.09 -10.88
C LEU A 124 -2.68 16.34 -11.77
N ALA A 125 -3.05 16.15 -13.04
CA ALA A 125 -3.45 17.22 -13.94
C ALA A 125 -4.87 16.95 -14.43
N LYS A 126 -5.71 17.98 -14.43
CA LYS A 126 -7.07 17.91 -14.92
C LYS A 126 -7.33 19.13 -15.79
N PRO A 127 -7.04 19.07 -17.10
CA PRO A 127 -7.36 20.14 -18.02
C PRO A 127 -8.88 20.38 -18.10
N ALA A 128 -9.29 21.60 -18.45
CA ALA A 128 -10.70 21.92 -18.65
C ALA A 128 -11.33 21.04 -19.75
N GLY A 129 -12.50 20.45 -19.50
CA GLY A 129 -13.18 19.55 -20.44
C GLY A 129 -12.63 18.11 -20.51
N GLN A 130 -11.51 17.84 -19.82
CA GLN A 130 -10.80 16.57 -19.87
C GLN A 130 -10.80 15.87 -18.52
N ARG A 131 -10.52 14.57 -18.56
CA ARG A 131 -10.37 13.75 -17.36
C ARG A 131 -9.11 14.11 -16.61
N ALA A 132 -9.14 13.85 -15.30
CA ALA A 132 -7.92 13.86 -14.53
C ALA A 132 -6.99 12.75 -15.01
N ARG A 133 -5.71 13.08 -15.17
CA ARG A 133 -4.65 12.20 -15.64
C ARG A 133 -3.33 12.54 -14.96
N PHE A 134 -2.34 11.69 -15.15
CA PHE A 134 -0.97 12.02 -14.77
C PHE A 134 -0.47 13.27 -15.55
N PRO A 135 0.27 14.19 -14.92
CA PRO A 135 0.77 15.41 -15.58
C PRO A 135 1.75 15.13 -16.74
N GLU A 136 1.65 15.92 -17.80
CA GLU A 136 2.61 15.91 -18.91
C GLU A 136 3.93 16.57 -18.54
N ALA A 137 4.98 16.42 -19.37
CA ALA A 137 6.31 16.97 -19.08
C ALA A 137 6.30 18.49 -18.79
N ALA A 138 5.55 19.28 -19.58
CA ALA A 138 5.42 20.72 -19.35
C ALA A 138 4.73 21.04 -18.01
N GLU A 139 3.73 20.25 -17.63
CA GLU A 139 3.00 20.39 -16.38
C GLU A 139 3.85 19.96 -15.18
N LEU A 140 4.66 18.91 -15.31
CA LEU A 140 5.67 18.52 -14.32
C LEU A 140 6.71 19.64 -14.11
N HIS A 141 7.18 20.27 -15.18
CA HIS A 141 8.09 21.41 -15.08
C HIS A 141 7.46 22.59 -14.34
N LEU A 142 6.21 22.92 -14.67
CA LEU A 142 5.43 23.96 -13.99
C LEU A 142 5.26 23.64 -12.50
N LEU A 143 4.79 22.44 -12.17
CA LEU A 143 4.56 22.02 -10.80
C LEU A 143 5.86 22.05 -9.98
N ARG A 144 6.98 21.56 -10.53
CA ARG A 144 8.30 21.65 -9.90
C ARG A 144 8.67 23.10 -9.57
N LEU A 145 8.48 24.00 -10.53
CA LEU A 145 8.84 25.41 -10.39
C LEU A 145 8.02 26.08 -9.28
N VAL A 146 6.70 25.88 -9.28
CA VAL A 146 5.80 26.46 -8.28
C VAL A 146 6.07 25.90 -6.88
N LEU A 147 6.27 24.58 -6.74
CA LEU A 147 6.59 23.95 -5.46
C LEU A 147 7.88 24.53 -4.84
N ARG A 148 8.95 24.60 -5.64
CA ARG A 148 10.22 25.19 -5.18
C ARG A 148 10.08 26.66 -4.83
N ALA A 149 9.31 27.42 -5.62
CA ALA A 149 9.07 28.83 -5.34
C ALA A 149 8.27 29.06 -4.06
N ALA A 150 7.23 28.25 -3.82
CA ALA A 150 6.44 28.32 -2.60
C ALA A 150 7.29 27.96 -1.36
N VAL A 151 8.11 26.91 -1.45
CA VAL A 151 9.06 26.53 -0.38
C VAL A 151 10.06 27.66 -0.09
N GLU A 152 10.63 28.27 -1.14
CA GLU A 152 11.59 29.36 -0.99
C GLU A 152 10.95 30.62 -0.40
N ALA A 153 9.74 30.97 -0.85
CA ALA A 153 8.96 32.07 -0.28
C ALA A 153 8.63 31.82 1.20
N ASP A 154 8.27 30.59 1.57
CA ASP A 154 8.01 30.23 2.96
C ASP A 154 9.27 30.31 3.84
N LYS A 155 10.41 29.80 3.37
CA LYS A 155 11.72 29.92 4.06
C LYS A 155 12.06 31.38 4.37
N LYS A 156 11.73 32.29 3.46
CA LYS A 156 11.92 33.75 3.62
C LYS A 156 10.77 34.45 4.36
N ARG A 157 9.77 33.70 4.84
CA ARG A 157 8.54 34.21 5.49
C ARG A 157 7.73 35.19 4.63
N LEU A 158 7.84 35.06 3.31
CA LEU A 158 7.13 35.89 2.33
C LEU A 158 5.80 35.26 1.88
N LEU A 159 5.64 33.94 2.01
CA LEU A 159 4.41 33.24 1.66
C LEU A 159 3.31 33.56 2.69
N GLN A 160 2.37 34.42 2.31
CA GLN A 160 1.21 34.83 3.13
C GLN A 160 -0.08 34.76 2.31
N PRO A 161 -0.60 33.54 2.03
CA PRO A 161 -1.88 33.34 1.38
C PRO A 161 -2.99 34.05 2.14
N ALA A 162 -4.03 34.46 1.41
CA ALA A 162 -5.20 35.11 1.97
C ALA A 162 -6.44 34.74 1.17
N ARG A 163 -7.62 35.01 1.72
CA ARG A 163 -8.87 34.86 0.97
C ARG A 163 -8.94 35.87 -0.18
N LEU A 164 -9.64 35.52 -1.26
CA LEU A 164 -9.83 36.40 -2.42
C LEU A 164 -10.50 37.74 -2.04
N GLU A 165 -11.30 37.76 -0.99
CA GLU A 165 -12.00 38.95 -0.50
C GLU A 165 -11.15 39.86 0.40
N ASP A 166 -9.88 39.50 0.69
CA ASP A 166 -9.02 40.29 1.56
C ASP A 166 -8.77 41.70 1.00
N LYS A 167 -9.00 42.72 1.84
CA LYS A 167 -8.84 44.13 1.46
C LYS A 167 -7.44 44.49 1.02
N LYS A 168 -6.41 43.78 1.47
CA LYS A 168 -5.00 43.97 1.08
C LYS A 168 -4.62 43.15 -0.15
N GLY A 169 -5.51 42.33 -0.68
CA GLY A 169 -5.24 41.40 -1.78
C GLY A 169 -4.48 40.16 -1.33
N ILE A 170 -4.35 39.21 -2.24
CA ILE A 170 -3.62 37.95 -2.04
C ILE A 170 -2.12 38.17 -2.30
N CYS A 171 -1.26 37.33 -1.71
CA CYS A 171 0.15 37.34 -2.06
C CYS A 171 0.35 36.68 -3.43
N VAL A 172 1.16 37.30 -4.31
CA VAL A 172 1.47 36.80 -5.64
C VAL A 172 2.96 36.54 -5.75
N LEU A 173 3.32 35.29 -6.02
CA LEU A 173 4.70 34.85 -6.24
C LEU A 173 5.09 35.16 -7.68
N ALA A 174 5.96 36.15 -7.88
CA ALA A 174 6.60 36.39 -9.16
C ALA A 174 7.88 35.54 -9.25
N ILE A 175 7.88 34.60 -10.19
CA ILE A 175 8.93 33.60 -10.36
C ILE A 175 9.78 33.97 -11.59
N GLY A 176 11.08 34.17 -11.36
CA GLY A 176 12.09 34.40 -12.40
C GLY A 176 13.29 33.46 -12.31
N GLY A 177 14.04 33.36 -13.41
CA GLY A 177 15.28 32.59 -13.52
C GLY A 177 15.10 31.12 -13.91
N GLU A 178 15.96 30.61 -14.80
CA GLU A 178 15.96 29.21 -15.28
C GLU A 178 16.92 28.32 -14.46
N GLY A 179 16.83 28.38 -13.12
CA GLY A 179 17.75 27.69 -12.21
C GLY A 179 17.11 26.61 -11.34
N VAL A 180 17.94 25.84 -10.63
CA VAL A 180 17.53 24.83 -9.63
C VAL A 180 16.80 25.47 -8.44
N THR A 181 17.13 26.73 -8.13
CA THR A 181 16.44 27.53 -7.11
C THR A 181 15.82 28.75 -7.79
N PRO A 182 14.48 28.86 -7.82
CA PRO A 182 13.82 30.00 -8.48
C PRO A 182 14.12 31.31 -7.74
N GLN A 183 14.29 32.39 -8.49
CA GLN A 183 14.24 33.73 -7.90
C GLN A 183 12.78 34.08 -7.67
N VAL A 184 12.41 34.29 -6.40
CA VAL A 184 11.03 34.58 -6.01
C VAL A 184 10.98 35.96 -5.38
N SER A 185 10.11 36.81 -5.92
CA SER A 185 9.64 38.03 -5.27
C SER A 185 8.14 37.92 -5.01
N VAL A 186 7.65 38.66 -4.01
CA VAL A 186 6.25 38.60 -3.60
C VAL A 186 5.65 40.00 -3.65
N ALA A 187 4.52 40.12 -4.33
CA ALA A 187 3.68 41.32 -4.35
C ALA A 187 2.31 41.02 -3.76
N ARG A 188 1.51 42.05 -3.50
CA ARG A 188 0.09 41.89 -3.17
C ARG A 188 -0.76 42.43 -4.31
N GLU A 189 -1.71 41.62 -4.76
CA GLU A 189 -2.61 41.94 -5.87
C GLU A 189 -4.05 41.59 -5.51
N HIS A 190 -4.99 42.36 -6.06
CA HIS A 190 -6.42 42.06 -5.98
C HIS A 190 -6.84 41.30 -7.23
N TRP A 191 -7.14 40.02 -7.07
CA TRP A 191 -7.69 39.19 -8.14
C TRP A 191 -9.19 39.07 -7.91
N GLN A 192 -9.99 39.47 -8.90
CA GLN A 192 -11.44 39.30 -8.81
C GLN A 192 -11.85 38.00 -9.49
N PRO A 193 -12.75 37.21 -8.88
CA PRO A 193 -13.46 36.17 -9.60
C PRO A 193 -14.19 36.83 -10.76
N ASP A 194 -14.08 36.28 -11.98
CA ASP A 194 -14.86 36.75 -13.10
C ASP A 194 -16.35 36.71 -12.72
N LYS A 195 -16.98 37.89 -12.59
CA LYS A 195 -18.45 38.02 -12.51
C LYS A 195 -19.11 37.83 -13.88
N GLY A 196 -18.31 37.56 -14.92
CA GLY A 196 -18.76 37.43 -16.29
C GLY A 196 -19.71 36.26 -16.39
N ALA A 197 -20.98 36.57 -16.61
CA ALA A 197 -21.96 35.65 -17.15
C ALA A 197 -21.25 34.81 -18.20
N ARG A 198 -21.16 33.49 -17.96
CA ARG A 198 -20.81 32.54 -19.01
C ARG A 198 -21.86 32.79 -20.08
N THR A 199 -21.57 33.60 -21.10
CA THR A 199 -22.42 33.65 -22.28
C THR A 199 -22.23 32.29 -22.95
N ILE A 200 -22.99 31.31 -22.47
CA ILE A 200 -23.21 30.07 -23.20
C ILE A 200 -23.63 30.56 -24.58
N PRO A 201 -22.90 30.21 -25.66
CA PRO A 201 -23.31 30.56 -27.00
C PRO A 201 -24.77 30.13 -27.11
N LEU A 202 -25.68 31.10 -27.28
CA LEU A 202 -27.10 30.85 -27.25
C LEU A 202 -27.35 29.71 -28.22
N VAL A 203 -27.66 28.52 -27.69
CA VAL A 203 -27.74 27.33 -28.49
C VAL A 203 -29.00 27.53 -29.34
N SER A 204 -28.82 27.94 -30.60
CA SER A 204 -29.89 28.16 -31.57
C SER A 204 -30.47 26.84 -32.06
N VAL A 205 -30.78 25.94 -31.13
CA VAL A 205 -31.53 24.72 -31.38
C VAL A 205 -32.98 25.02 -31.06
N GLY A 206 -33.79 25.19 -32.11
CA GLY A 206 -35.23 25.29 -31.94
C GLY A 206 -35.79 23.96 -31.43
N LEU A 207 -36.31 23.94 -30.20
CA LEU A 207 -37.14 22.85 -29.73
C LEU A 207 -38.58 23.07 -30.23
N ASP A 208 -39.08 22.18 -31.08
CA ASP A 208 -40.51 22.20 -31.45
C ASP A 208 -41.37 21.59 -30.34
N LEU A 209 -41.92 22.46 -29.49
CA LEU A 209 -42.76 22.13 -28.35
C LEU A 209 -44.27 22.16 -28.68
N LYS A 210 -44.65 22.45 -29.93
CA LYS A 210 -46.05 22.66 -30.30
C LYS A 210 -46.84 21.34 -30.26
N GLY A 211 -48.06 21.40 -29.71
CA GLY A 211 -48.98 20.26 -29.69
C GLY A 211 -48.62 19.15 -28.70
N LEU A 212 -47.65 19.36 -27.80
CA LEU A 212 -47.33 18.42 -26.72
C LEU A 212 -48.31 18.57 -25.53
N PRO A 213 -48.80 17.47 -24.95
CA PRO A 213 -49.69 17.53 -23.79
C PRO A 213 -48.94 18.02 -22.54
N ARG A 214 -49.67 18.66 -21.62
CA ARG A 214 -49.13 19.06 -20.32
C ARG A 214 -49.19 17.91 -19.33
N LEU A 215 -48.11 17.73 -18.59
CA LEU A 215 -47.98 16.73 -17.55
C LEU A 215 -47.96 17.44 -16.20
N ASP A 216 -48.71 16.91 -15.23
CA ASP A 216 -48.60 17.33 -13.84
C ASP A 216 -47.45 16.56 -13.17
N ALA A 217 -46.23 16.87 -13.59
CA ALA A 217 -45.00 16.20 -13.16
C ALA A 217 -43.87 17.22 -12.98
N THR A 218 -42.91 16.85 -12.11
CA THR A 218 -41.62 17.51 -11.98
C THR A 218 -40.54 16.58 -12.54
N TRP A 219 -39.72 17.07 -13.45
CA TRP A 219 -38.57 16.31 -13.97
C TRP A 219 -37.26 16.83 -13.37
N LEU A 220 -36.35 15.91 -13.06
CA LEU A 220 -35.00 16.19 -12.62
C LEU A 220 -34.05 15.99 -13.80
N ILE A 221 -33.21 16.99 -14.11
CA ILE A 221 -32.30 16.93 -15.24
C ILE A 221 -30.88 17.31 -14.78
N GLY A 222 -29.92 16.45 -15.08
CA GLY A 222 -28.51 16.68 -14.76
C GLY A 222 -27.55 16.07 -15.75
N MET A 223 -26.28 16.45 -15.62
CA MET A 223 -25.16 15.94 -16.41
C MET A 223 -23.98 15.53 -15.51
N PRO A 224 -24.19 14.61 -14.54
CA PRO A 224 -23.11 14.13 -13.68
C PRO A 224 -21.98 13.50 -14.50
N THR A 225 -20.75 13.71 -14.04
CA THR A 225 -19.56 13.06 -14.62
C THR A 225 -19.47 11.62 -14.13
N ILE A 226 -19.30 10.67 -15.05
CA ILE A 226 -19.20 9.24 -14.72
C ILE A 226 -17.73 8.80 -14.81
N PRO A 227 -17.23 7.95 -13.88
CA PRO A 227 -15.86 7.43 -13.87
C PRO A 227 -15.63 6.34 -14.93
N ALA A 228 -16.05 6.56 -16.18
CA ALA A 228 -15.89 5.64 -17.31
C ALA A 228 -15.56 6.39 -18.59
N GLY A 229 -14.88 5.76 -19.56
CA GLY A 229 -14.43 6.43 -20.79
C GLY A 229 -14.24 5.55 -22.00
N ILE A 230 -13.95 6.21 -23.12
CA ILE A 230 -13.72 5.57 -24.41
C ILE A 230 -12.21 5.55 -24.64
N GLN A 231 -11.67 4.38 -24.99
CA GLN A 231 -10.25 4.22 -25.29
C GLN A 231 -9.83 5.16 -26.42
N GLY A 232 -8.80 5.98 -26.18
CA GLY A 232 -8.31 6.99 -27.13
C GLY A 232 -9.08 8.31 -27.14
N ASP A 233 -10.05 8.52 -26.24
CA ASP A 233 -10.78 9.79 -26.08
C ASP A 233 -10.63 10.33 -24.65
N GLU A 234 -9.93 11.46 -24.52
CA GLU A 234 -9.59 12.06 -23.22
C GLU A 234 -10.71 12.93 -22.64
N ARG A 235 -11.80 13.14 -23.40
CA ARG A 235 -12.94 13.95 -22.94
C ARG A 235 -13.63 13.28 -21.76
N VAL A 236 -14.15 14.09 -20.85
CA VAL A 236 -15.01 13.59 -19.78
C VAL A 236 -16.27 12.96 -20.37
N MET A 237 -16.73 11.87 -19.77
CA MET A 237 -18.02 11.27 -20.09
C MET A 237 -19.02 11.74 -19.06
N GLN A 238 -19.93 12.62 -19.46
CA GLN A 238 -21.07 13.01 -18.64
C GLN A 238 -22.26 12.16 -19.04
N MET A 239 -23.13 11.82 -18.10
CA MET A 239 -24.39 11.14 -18.39
C MET A 239 -25.51 12.16 -18.31
N LEU A 240 -26.16 12.48 -19.43
CA LEU A 240 -27.41 13.24 -19.39
C LEU A 240 -28.50 12.33 -18.81
N LEU A 241 -29.00 12.72 -17.64
CA LEU A 241 -30.10 12.06 -16.96
C LEU A 241 -31.36 12.92 -17.03
N VAL A 242 -32.49 12.31 -17.38
CA VAL A 242 -33.83 12.89 -17.23
C VAL A 242 -34.64 11.91 -16.40
N VAL A 243 -35.06 12.33 -15.22
CA VAL A 243 -35.67 11.45 -14.21
C VAL A 243 -37.00 12.05 -13.76
N ASP A 244 -38.01 11.21 -13.55
CA ASP A 244 -39.24 11.61 -12.88
C ASP A 244 -39.01 11.78 -11.38
N GLU A 245 -39.39 12.92 -10.81
CA GLU A 245 -39.21 13.15 -9.36
C GLU A 245 -40.06 12.20 -8.50
N ALA A 246 -41.28 11.86 -8.94
CA ALA A 246 -42.23 11.12 -8.13
C ALA A 246 -41.94 9.62 -8.11
N SER A 247 -41.56 9.05 -9.26
CA SER A 247 -41.28 7.61 -9.39
C SER A 247 -39.79 7.25 -9.42
N GLU A 248 -38.89 8.24 -9.46
CA GLU A 248 -37.43 8.06 -9.63
C GLU A 248 -37.06 7.26 -10.90
N TYR A 249 -37.98 7.22 -11.86
CA TYR A 249 -37.79 6.46 -13.10
C TYR A 249 -36.95 7.27 -14.08
N VAL A 250 -35.88 6.66 -14.59
CA VAL A 250 -34.98 7.28 -15.56
C VAL A 250 -35.62 7.23 -16.94
N PHE A 251 -36.15 8.36 -17.40
CA PHE A 251 -36.66 8.51 -18.76
C PHE A 251 -35.55 8.45 -19.80
N GLN A 252 -34.39 9.02 -19.48
CA GLN A 252 -33.25 9.10 -20.38
C GLN A 252 -31.94 8.99 -19.59
N GLY A 253 -31.03 8.14 -20.08
CA GLY A 253 -29.64 8.07 -19.66
C GLY A 253 -28.76 7.96 -20.89
N ARG A 254 -28.18 9.08 -21.35
CA ARG A 254 -27.31 9.09 -22.54
C ARG A 254 -25.93 9.68 -22.23
N PRO A 255 -24.85 9.03 -22.70
CA PRO A 255 -23.53 9.59 -22.55
C PRO A 255 -23.34 10.80 -23.48
N ILE A 256 -22.83 11.88 -22.92
CA ILE A 256 -22.48 13.13 -23.59
C ILE A 256 -20.98 13.36 -23.36
N LEU A 257 -20.19 13.31 -24.43
CA LEU A 257 -18.73 13.47 -24.36
C LEU A 257 -18.36 14.96 -24.35
N GLY A 258 -17.48 15.35 -23.42
CA GLY A 258 -16.94 16.70 -23.31
C GLY A 258 -17.98 17.77 -23.00
N GLY A 259 -19.16 17.39 -22.50
CA GLY A 259 -20.23 18.33 -22.17
C GLY A 259 -20.84 19.05 -23.37
N ASN A 260 -21.00 18.35 -24.51
CA ASN A 260 -21.65 18.88 -25.71
C ASN A 260 -23.11 19.30 -25.42
N LEU A 261 -23.29 20.57 -25.08
CA LEU A 261 -24.58 21.12 -24.65
C LEU A 261 -25.64 21.07 -25.77
N ARG A 262 -25.23 21.19 -27.04
CA ARG A 262 -26.16 21.11 -28.18
C ARG A 262 -26.81 19.73 -28.26
N GLU A 263 -26.02 18.69 -28.10
CA GLU A 263 -26.49 17.30 -28.10
C GLU A 263 -27.39 17.04 -26.88
N ALA A 264 -26.97 17.53 -25.70
CA ALA A 264 -27.77 17.39 -24.49
C ALA A 264 -29.16 18.06 -24.63
N VAL A 265 -29.21 19.30 -25.15
CA VAL A 265 -30.47 20.02 -25.43
C VAL A 265 -31.36 19.26 -26.42
N GLN A 266 -30.78 18.67 -27.48
CA GLN A 266 -31.53 17.86 -28.43
C GLN A 266 -32.15 16.63 -27.77
N VAL A 267 -31.39 15.92 -26.94
CA VAL A 267 -31.85 14.73 -26.23
C VAL A 267 -32.97 15.06 -25.22
N VAL A 268 -32.87 16.19 -24.50
CA VAL A 268 -33.99 16.67 -23.66
C VAL A 268 -35.25 16.93 -24.51
N GLY A 269 -35.07 17.55 -25.68
CA GLY A 269 -36.14 17.75 -26.66
C GLY A 269 -36.79 16.45 -27.18
N GLU A 270 -35.98 15.43 -27.45
CA GLU A 270 -36.46 14.08 -27.79
C GLU A 270 -37.30 13.48 -26.66
N THR A 271 -36.87 13.67 -25.42
CA THR A 271 -37.55 13.13 -24.23
C THR A 271 -38.96 13.69 -24.10
N PHE A 272 -39.19 14.99 -24.33
CA PHE A 272 -40.55 15.58 -24.36
C PHE A 272 -41.48 14.93 -25.40
N ARG A 273 -40.91 14.35 -26.47
CA ARG A 273 -41.68 13.67 -27.52
C ARG A 273 -41.87 12.17 -27.27
N GLY A 274 -41.43 11.67 -26.12
CA GLY A 274 -41.44 10.24 -25.78
C GLY A 274 -40.24 9.47 -26.30
N GLY A 275 -39.14 10.15 -26.66
CA GLY A 275 -37.84 9.51 -26.85
C GLY A 275 -37.28 9.00 -25.52
N GLY A 276 -36.54 7.88 -25.55
CA GLY A 276 -35.94 7.28 -24.35
C GLY A 276 -36.69 6.08 -23.76
N LEU A 277 -36.31 5.71 -22.54
CA LEU A 277 -36.83 4.54 -21.81
C LEU A 277 -38.24 4.76 -21.25
N GLY A 278 -38.65 6.02 -21.07
CA GLY A 278 -39.96 6.39 -20.51
C GLY A 278 -41.13 6.32 -21.46
N ARG A 279 -40.90 6.58 -22.76
CA ARG A 279 -41.93 6.76 -23.81
C ARG A 279 -43.06 7.75 -23.47
N GLN A 280 -42.96 8.48 -22.36
CA GLN A 280 -43.94 9.46 -21.92
C GLN A 280 -43.78 10.75 -22.73
N LYS A 281 -44.81 11.08 -23.52
CA LYS A 281 -44.86 12.28 -24.34
C LYS A 281 -45.57 13.40 -23.58
N GLY A 282 -44.93 14.56 -23.45
CA GLY A 282 -45.52 15.75 -22.85
C GLY A 282 -44.49 16.70 -22.23
N LEU A 283 -44.98 17.85 -21.79
CA LEU A 283 -44.20 18.89 -21.12
C LEU A 283 -44.50 18.86 -19.61
N PRO A 284 -43.50 18.68 -18.74
CA PRO A 284 -43.70 18.75 -17.29
C PRO A 284 -44.12 20.16 -16.86
N ARG A 285 -44.68 20.27 -15.66
CA ARG A 285 -45.02 21.57 -15.06
C ARG A 285 -43.77 22.29 -14.55
N ARG A 286 -42.82 21.52 -14.03
CA ARG A 286 -41.59 22.00 -13.42
C ARG A 286 -40.40 21.14 -13.82
N ILE A 287 -39.23 21.76 -13.96
CA ILE A 287 -37.96 21.07 -14.15
C ILE A 287 -36.95 21.62 -13.16
N LEU A 288 -36.27 20.72 -12.45
CA LEU A 288 -35.10 21.01 -11.61
C LEU A 288 -33.85 20.63 -12.38
N PHE A 289 -32.89 21.56 -12.48
CA PHE A 289 -31.62 21.36 -13.17
C PHE A 289 -30.45 21.39 -12.18
N SER A 290 -29.64 20.33 -12.14
CA SER A 290 -28.35 20.32 -11.43
C SER A 290 -27.21 20.91 -12.25
N SER A 291 -27.35 20.96 -13.57
CA SER A 291 -26.42 21.64 -14.49
C SER A 291 -26.88 23.07 -14.77
N ARG A 292 -26.04 24.05 -14.39
CA ARG A 292 -26.29 25.48 -14.66
C ARG A 292 -26.34 25.75 -16.15
N LYS A 293 -25.51 25.06 -16.94
CA LYS A 293 -25.47 25.18 -18.39
C LYS A 293 -26.78 24.76 -19.05
N LEU A 294 -27.33 23.62 -18.64
CA LEU A 294 -28.62 23.17 -19.18
C LEU A 294 -29.74 24.10 -18.78
N HIS A 295 -29.76 24.57 -17.52
CA HIS A 295 -30.72 25.56 -17.06
C HIS A 295 -30.66 26.82 -17.92
N GLU A 296 -29.51 27.48 -18.03
CA GLU A 296 -29.36 28.72 -18.80
C GLU A 296 -29.66 28.55 -20.30
N ALA A 297 -29.35 27.40 -20.88
CA ALA A 297 -29.64 27.12 -22.29
C ALA A 297 -31.12 26.82 -22.57
N LEU A 298 -31.81 26.15 -21.65
CA LEU A 298 -33.20 25.69 -21.86
C LEU A 298 -34.24 26.66 -21.32
N THR A 299 -33.97 27.39 -20.24
CA THR A 299 -34.90 28.34 -19.60
C THR A 299 -35.51 29.33 -20.59
N PRO A 300 -34.73 30.01 -21.48
CA PRO A 300 -35.29 30.93 -22.48
C PRO A 300 -36.25 30.28 -23.49
N ILE A 301 -36.19 28.94 -23.65
CA ILE A 301 -37.03 28.16 -24.57
C ILE A 301 -38.25 27.58 -23.84
N LEU A 302 -38.07 27.10 -22.60
CA LEU A 302 -39.07 26.35 -21.85
C LEU A 302 -40.03 27.24 -21.03
N GLU A 303 -39.56 28.36 -20.48
CA GLU A 303 -40.42 29.28 -19.71
C GLU A 303 -41.52 29.94 -20.56
N PRO A 304 -41.25 30.42 -21.81
CA PRO A 304 -42.31 30.90 -22.69
C PRO A 304 -43.33 29.81 -23.06
N ALA A 305 -42.89 28.54 -23.03
CA ALA A 305 -43.76 27.39 -23.18
C ALA A 305 -44.45 27.01 -21.86
N GLY A 306 -44.36 27.82 -20.80
CA GLY A 306 -45.03 27.71 -19.51
C GLY A 306 -44.52 26.59 -18.61
N ILE A 307 -43.26 26.18 -18.75
CA ILE A 307 -42.60 25.24 -17.83
C ILE A 307 -41.82 26.06 -16.80
N GLN A 308 -41.94 25.75 -15.51
CA GLN A 308 -41.13 26.38 -14.48
C GLN A 308 -39.73 25.73 -14.46
N CYS A 309 -38.70 26.48 -14.78
CA CYS A 309 -37.31 26.03 -14.69
C CYS A 309 -36.68 26.52 -13.39
N VAL A 310 -36.00 25.64 -12.65
CA VAL A 310 -35.26 26.00 -11.43
C VAL A 310 -33.88 25.37 -11.51
N TYR A 311 -32.84 26.17 -11.26
CA TYR A 311 -31.50 25.66 -11.03
C TYR A 311 -31.34 25.31 -9.56
N GLU A 312 -30.95 24.06 -9.30
CA GLU A 312 -30.70 23.54 -7.96
C GLU A 312 -29.46 22.63 -8.07
N PRO A 313 -28.28 23.10 -7.65
CA PRO A 313 -27.00 22.39 -7.87
C PRO A 313 -26.96 21.00 -7.23
N GLU A 314 -27.61 20.83 -6.07
CA GLU A 314 -27.70 19.55 -5.37
C GLU A 314 -29.14 19.05 -5.37
N ILE A 315 -29.38 17.94 -6.09
CA ILE A 315 -30.69 17.28 -6.15
C ILE A 315 -30.54 15.87 -5.55
N PRO A 316 -30.89 15.64 -4.26
CA PRO A 316 -30.61 14.38 -3.56
C PRO A 316 -31.14 13.13 -4.27
N LYS A 317 -32.35 13.20 -4.87
CA LYS A 317 -32.93 12.08 -5.63
C LYS A 317 -32.15 11.75 -6.89
N LEU A 318 -31.65 12.78 -7.59
CA LEU A 318 -30.83 12.58 -8.78
C LEU A 318 -29.48 11.99 -8.39
N GLN A 319 -28.89 12.44 -7.28
CA GLN A 319 -27.65 11.89 -6.74
C GLN A 319 -27.78 10.41 -6.38
N ALA A 320 -28.86 10.01 -5.71
CA ALA A 320 -29.11 8.60 -5.36
C ALA A 320 -29.16 7.69 -6.61
N VAL A 321 -29.78 8.17 -7.71
CA VAL A 321 -29.82 7.44 -8.99
C VAL A 321 -28.42 7.30 -9.60
N VAL A 322 -27.58 8.33 -9.49
CA VAL A 322 -26.19 8.31 -9.96
C VAL A 322 -25.35 7.33 -9.14
N ASP A 323 -25.48 7.36 -7.82
CA ASP A 323 -24.74 6.50 -6.90
C ASP A 323 -25.06 5.02 -7.15
N ASP A 324 -26.33 4.67 -7.33
CA ASP A 324 -26.77 3.31 -7.67
C ASP A 324 -26.20 2.84 -9.03
N PHE A 325 -26.16 3.74 -10.02
CA PHE A 325 -25.59 3.46 -11.34
C PHE A 325 -24.07 3.18 -11.26
N ILE A 326 -23.32 4.02 -10.55
CA ILE A 326 -21.88 3.86 -10.34
C ILE A 326 -21.59 2.58 -9.54
N ALA A 327 -22.37 2.30 -8.50
CA ALA A 327 -22.22 1.10 -7.69
C ALA A 327 -22.40 -0.19 -8.53
N HIS A 328 -23.32 -0.18 -9.51
CA HIS A 328 -23.50 -1.29 -10.44
C HIS A 328 -22.30 -1.47 -11.37
N MET A 329 -21.78 -0.38 -11.94
CA MET A 329 -20.59 -0.44 -12.81
C MET A 329 -19.36 -0.99 -12.09
N ASN A 330 -19.16 -0.61 -10.82
CA ASN A 330 -18.02 -1.05 -10.03
C ASN A 330 -18.07 -2.53 -9.63
N ARG A 331 -19.23 -3.19 -9.70
CA ARG A 331 -19.37 -4.62 -9.37
C ARG A 331 -18.84 -5.57 -10.44
N ASP A 332 -18.70 -5.11 -11.70
CA ASP A 332 -18.43 -5.96 -12.86
C ASP A 332 -17.07 -5.73 -13.55
N PHE A 333 -16.27 -4.74 -13.12
CA PHE A 333 -14.98 -4.44 -13.73
C PHE A 333 -13.79 -4.73 -12.80
N SER A 334 -13.42 -6.00 -12.70
CA SER A 334 -12.00 -6.34 -12.53
C SER A 334 -11.42 -6.42 -13.94
N PRO A 335 -10.37 -5.67 -14.30
CA PRO A 335 -9.80 -5.71 -15.65
C PRO A 335 -9.05 -7.04 -15.82
N LEU A 336 -9.78 -8.10 -16.11
CA LEU A 336 -9.28 -9.18 -16.95
C LEU A 336 -9.29 -8.58 -18.35
N GLY A 337 -8.14 -8.06 -18.78
CA GLY A 337 -7.97 -7.56 -20.13
C GLY A 337 -8.47 -8.61 -21.13
N GLU A 338 -9.14 -8.13 -22.19
CA GLU A 338 -9.59 -8.95 -23.29
C GLU A 338 -8.42 -9.81 -23.80
N ASP A 339 -8.62 -11.13 -23.78
CA ASP A 339 -7.68 -12.13 -24.25
C ASP A 339 -7.44 -11.95 -25.77
N THR A 340 -6.34 -11.31 -26.14
CA THR A 340 -5.69 -11.64 -27.40
C THR A 340 -4.98 -12.96 -27.22
N VAL A 341 -5.56 -14.01 -27.82
CA VAL A 341 -4.97 -15.34 -27.93
C VAL A 341 -3.80 -15.27 -28.90
N GLU A 342 -2.66 -14.73 -28.44
CA GLU A 342 -1.38 -14.98 -29.10
C GLU A 342 -0.76 -16.25 -28.51
N GLU A 343 -0.31 -17.17 -29.38
CA GLU A 343 0.39 -18.39 -29.01
C GLU A 343 1.66 -18.07 -28.21
N VAL A 344 1.60 -18.19 -26.88
CA VAL A 344 2.72 -17.82 -26.00
C VAL A 344 3.78 -18.93 -26.02
N GLN A 345 4.86 -18.69 -26.76
CA GLN A 345 6.13 -19.42 -26.64
C GLN A 345 6.62 -19.41 -25.18
N ILE A 346 7.31 -20.48 -24.76
CA ILE A 346 7.94 -20.54 -23.43
C ILE A 346 8.81 -19.29 -23.24
N PRO A 347 8.63 -18.49 -22.17
CA PRO A 347 9.46 -17.33 -21.93
C PRO A 347 10.95 -17.69 -21.87
N ALA A 348 11.81 -16.80 -22.38
CA ALA A 348 13.25 -17.02 -22.33
C ALA A 348 13.74 -17.14 -20.87
N PRO A 349 14.82 -17.88 -20.57
CA PRO A 349 15.30 -18.07 -19.19
C PRO A 349 15.58 -16.76 -18.42
N ASP A 350 16.00 -15.69 -19.12
CA ASP A 350 16.28 -14.37 -18.55
C ASP A 350 15.07 -13.39 -18.63
N ASP A 351 13.90 -13.81 -19.13
CA ASP A 351 12.71 -12.96 -19.28
C ASP A 351 11.80 -13.00 -18.03
N LEU A 352 12.16 -12.23 -17.00
CA LEU A 352 11.40 -12.17 -15.76
C LEU A 352 9.94 -11.74 -16.00
N LYS A 353 9.71 -10.79 -16.92
CA LYS A 353 8.38 -10.25 -17.21
C LYS A 353 7.49 -11.33 -17.82
N GLY A 354 7.97 -12.03 -18.84
CA GLY A 354 7.23 -13.14 -19.45
C GLY A 354 6.94 -14.28 -18.46
N TRP A 355 7.89 -14.63 -17.59
CA TRP A 355 7.62 -15.62 -16.53
C TRP A 355 6.58 -15.13 -15.51
N LYS A 356 6.60 -13.86 -15.10
CA LYS A 356 5.60 -13.28 -14.19
C LYS A 356 4.21 -13.22 -14.82
N GLU A 357 4.10 -12.88 -16.11
CA GLU A 357 2.83 -12.90 -16.85
C GLU A 357 2.26 -14.33 -16.98
N ALA A 358 3.11 -15.32 -17.31
CA ALA A 358 2.71 -16.71 -17.36
C ALA A 358 2.23 -17.21 -15.98
N ASP A 359 2.89 -16.78 -14.91
CA ASP A 359 2.54 -17.10 -13.53
C ASP A 359 1.21 -16.49 -13.11
N GLN A 360 0.97 -15.21 -13.44
CA GLN A 360 -0.30 -14.53 -13.18
C GLN A 360 -1.46 -15.21 -13.91
N ARG A 361 -1.28 -15.63 -15.17
CA ARG A 361 -2.32 -16.38 -15.91
C ARG A 361 -2.61 -17.73 -15.25
N LEU A 362 -1.58 -18.47 -14.85
CA LEU A 362 -1.75 -19.74 -14.13
C LEU A 362 -2.45 -19.55 -12.78
N TYR A 363 -2.07 -18.51 -12.02
CA TYR A 363 -2.72 -18.17 -10.76
C TYR A 363 -4.19 -17.76 -10.96
N GLY A 364 -4.51 -17.03 -12.03
CA GLY A 364 -5.89 -16.73 -12.44
C GLY A 364 -6.73 -18.00 -12.61
N ARG A 365 -6.17 -19.05 -13.23
CA ARG A 365 -6.82 -20.37 -13.33
C ARG A 365 -7.02 -21.01 -11.97
N PHE A 366 -6.05 -20.92 -11.05
CA PHE A 366 -6.19 -21.43 -9.68
C PHE A 366 -7.37 -20.77 -8.95
N VAL A 367 -7.48 -19.44 -9.03
CA VAL A 367 -8.57 -18.68 -8.41
C VAL A 367 -9.92 -19.07 -8.99
N GLN A 368 -10.06 -19.11 -10.32
CA GLN A 368 -11.29 -19.56 -10.99
C GLN A 368 -11.68 -20.98 -10.57
N ARG A 369 -10.69 -21.85 -10.36
CA ARG A 369 -10.92 -23.24 -10.01
C ARG A 369 -11.39 -23.44 -8.57
N VAL A 370 -10.78 -22.74 -7.61
CA VAL A 370 -11.20 -22.76 -6.20
C VAL A 370 -12.59 -22.14 -6.03
N ARG A 371 -12.89 -21.10 -6.81
CA ARG A 371 -14.23 -20.49 -6.85
C ARG A 371 -15.28 -21.48 -7.37
N SER A 372 -15.01 -22.17 -8.48
CA SER A 372 -15.97 -23.07 -9.13
C SER A 372 -16.13 -24.45 -8.46
N ASP A 373 -15.06 -25.06 -7.92
CA ASP A 373 -15.13 -26.39 -7.30
C ASP A 373 -15.26 -26.32 -5.79
N ARG A 374 -16.52 -26.34 -5.30
CA ARG A 374 -16.83 -26.32 -3.86
C ARG A 374 -16.19 -27.47 -3.05
N ARG A 375 -15.77 -28.57 -3.68
CA ARG A 375 -15.13 -29.70 -2.98
C ARG A 375 -13.74 -29.32 -2.43
N LEU A 376 -13.07 -28.36 -3.06
CA LEU A 376 -11.80 -27.80 -2.60
C LEU A 376 -11.97 -27.02 -1.28
N ARG A 377 -13.16 -26.49 -1.02
CA ARG A 377 -13.55 -25.82 0.23
C ARG A 377 -14.46 -26.69 1.12
N SER A 378 -14.31 -28.02 1.02
CA SER A 378 -15.06 -28.93 1.90
C SER A 378 -14.61 -28.80 3.36
N THR A 379 -15.50 -29.03 4.32
CA THR A 379 -15.18 -29.03 5.76
C THR A 379 -13.99 -29.93 6.09
N ARG A 380 -13.81 -31.04 5.36
CA ARG A 380 -12.64 -31.92 5.51
C ARG A 380 -11.33 -31.24 5.11
N ALA A 381 -11.32 -30.50 4.01
CA ALA A 381 -10.13 -29.77 3.56
C ALA A 381 -9.79 -28.63 4.54
N ILE A 382 -10.81 -27.87 4.97
CA ILE A 382 -10.68 -26.76 5.93
C ILE A 382 -10.12 -27.29 7.26
N LYS A 383 -10.75 -28.31 7.86
CA LYS A 383 -10.26 -28.98 9.09
C LYS A 383 -8.84 -29.50 8.95
N ARG A 384 -8.45 -29.98 7.77
CA ARG A 384 -7.10 -30.49 7.56
C ARG A 384 -6.07 -29.37 7.55
N TYR A 385 -6.37 -28.23 6.94
CA TYR A 385 -5.41 -27.12 6.78
C TYR A 385 -5.37 -26.17 7.99
N PHE A 386 -6.50 -25.80 8.57
CA PHE A 386 -6.54 -24.87 9.71
C PHE A 386 -6.49 -25.57 11.08
N ASN A 387 -6.69 -26.90 11.11
CA ASN A 387 -6.99 -27.63 12.34
C ASN A 387 -8.22 -27.06 13.08
N ASP A 388 -9.19 -26.60 12.28
CA ASP A 388 -10.40 -25.87 12.67
C ASP A 388 -11.41 -25.90 11.49
N ASP A 389 -12.70 -25.65 11.70
CA ASP A 389 -13.72 -25.56 10.65
C ASP A 389 -14.22 -24.16 10.30
N ASP A 390 -13.79 -23.11 11.02
CA ASP A 390 -14.25 -21.74 10.76
C ASP A 390 -13.47 -21.04 9.63
N PHE A 391 -13.72 -21.46 8.38
CA PHE A 391 -13.07 -20.89 7.21
C PHE A 391 -13.31 -19.39 7.04
N ASP A 392 -14.54 -18.93 7.31
CA ASP A 392 -14.93 -17.53 7.12
C ASP A 392 -14.24 -16.63 8.15
N TYR A 393 -14.03 -17.11 9.38
CA TYR A 393 -13.18 -16.43 10.36
C TYR A 393 -11.76 -16.22 9.83
N TYR A 394 -11.06 -17.28 9.41
CA TYR A 394 -9.67 -17.13 8.98
C TYR A 394 -9.54 -16.25 7.75
N VAL A 395 -10.45 -16.39 6.77
CA VAL A 395 -10.44 -15.54 5.57
C VAL A 395 -10.64 -14.07 5.92
N ARG A 396 -11.56 -13.76 6.84
CA ARG A 396 -11.83 -12.38 7.27
C ARG A 396 -10.70 -11.80 8.13
N GLU A 397 -10.25 -12.54 9.12
CA GLU A 397 -9.25 -12.07 10.09
C GLU A 397 -7.87 -11.91 9.46
N HIS A 398 -7.51 -12.85 8.57
CA HIS A 398 -6.16 -12.96 8.00
C HIS A 398 -6.11 -12.63 6.50
N GLU A 399 -7.11 -11.92 5.97
CA GLU A 399 -7.21 -11.56 4.54
C GLU A 399 -5.92 -10.88 4.05
N LYS A 400 -5.47 -9.86 4.79
CA LYS A 400 -4.28 -9.06 4.46
C LYS A 400 -2.96 -9.83 4.59
N GLN A 401 -2.97 -11.00 5.23
CA GLN A 401 -1.80 -11.86 5.41
C GLN A 401 -1.72 -12.96 4.33
N GLY A 402 -2.65 -12.99 3.37
CA GLY A 402 -2.61 -13.92 2.25
C GLY A 402 -3.13 -15.33 2.58
N VAL A 403 -3.95 -15.47 3.63
CA VAL A 403 -4.52 -16.75 4.07
C VAL A 403 -5.22 -17.53 2.96
N LEU A 404 -5.97 -16.82 2.10
CA LEU A 404 -6.68 -17.44 0.98
C LEU A 404 -5.68 -17.99 -0.04
N GLY A 405 -4.63 -17.24 -0.38
CA GLY A 405 -3.56 -17.68 -1.27
C GLY A 405 -2.86 -18.95 -0.75
N ALA A 406 -2.50 -18.96 0.53
CA ALA A 406 -1.85 -20.09 1.17
C ALA A 406 -2.73 -21.35 1.21
N PHE A 407 -4.02 -21.19 1.56
CA PHE A 407 -4.99 -22.28 1.53
C PHE A 407 -5.22 -22.81 0.10
N MET A 408 -5.33 -21.92 -0.89
CA MET A 408 -5.51 -22.30 -2.30
C MET A 408 -4.31 -23.10 -2.82
N ALA A 409 -3.10 -22.62 -2.58
CA ALA A 409 -1.86 -23.29 -2.96
C ALA A 409 -1.82 -24.72 -2.41
N TRP A 410 -1.99 -24.88 -1.10
CA TRP A 410 -2.02 -26.21 -0.46
C TRP A 410 -3.15 -27.09 -1.02
N THR A 411 -4.35 -26.54 -1.17
CA THR A 411 -5.52 -27.31 -1.61
C THR A 411 -5.38 -27.81 -3.04
N LEU A 412 -4.69 -27.07 -3.90
CA LEU A 412 -4.48 -27.46 -5.29
C LEU A 412 -3.28 -28.40 -5.45
N LEU A 413 -2.17 -28.08 -4.78
CA LEU A 413 -0.88 -28.75 -4.98
C LEU A 413 -0.71 -30.00 -4.11
N ASP A 414 -1.26 -30.01 -2.90
CA ASP A 414 -0.94 -31.02 -1.88
C ASP A 414 -2.17 -31.82 -1.41
N TYR A 415 -3.37 -31.23 -1.42
CA TYR A 415 -4.57 -31.90 -0.92
C TYR A 415 -5.04 -33.04 -1.84
N ARG A 416 -5.15 -34.24 -1.28
CA ARG A 416 -5.70 -35.43 -1.93
C ARG A 416 -7.00 -35.84 -1.23
N PRO A 417 -8.16 -35.85 -1.92
CA PRO A 417 -9.42 -36.30 -1.32
C PRO A 417 -9.39 -37.75 -0.83
N THR A 418 -8.59 -38.59 -1.49
CA THR A 418 -8.33 -39.98 -1.11
C THR A 418 -6.83 -40.26 -1.16
N LYS A 419 -6.35 -41.24 -0.37
CA LYS A 419 -4.91 -41.57 -0.27
C LYS A 419 -4.25 -41.93 -1.61
N LYS A 420 -5.03 -42.42 -2.58
CA LYS A 420 -4.57 -42.78 -3.94
C LYS A 420 -5.04 -41.81 -5.03
N GLY A 421 -5.79 -40.77 -4.68
CA GLY A 421 -6.35 -39.81 -5.64
C GLY A 421 -5.30 -38.82 -6.10
N LYS A 422 -5.45 -38.32 -7.33
CA LYS A 422 -4.62 -37.23 -7.86
C LYS A 422 -4.93 -35.90 -7.17
N THR A 423 -3.92 -35.06 -6.98
CA THR A 423 -4.08 -33.65 -6.58
C THR A 423 -4.82 -32.89 -7.68
N HIS A 424 -5.18 -31.64 -7.41
CA HIS A 424 -5.83 -30.84 -8.43
C HIS A 424 -4.86 -30.50 -9.56
N THR A 425 -3.64 -30.11 -9.23
CA THR A 425 -2.62 -29.75 -10.20
C THR A 425 -2.12 -30.92 -11.03
N GLU A 426 -2.10 -32.15 -10.48
CA GLU A 426 -1.84 -33.37 -11.26
C GLU A 426 -2.89 -33.56 -12.37
N ARG A 427 -4.16 -33.27 -12.09
CA ARG A 427 -5.21 -33.29 -13.13
C ARG A 427 -5.09 -32.13 -14.11
N MET A 428 -4.73 -30.94 -13.64
CA MET A 428 -4.52 -29.79 -14.53
C MET A 428 -3.37 -30.02 -15.52
N LEU A 429 -2.31 -30.72 -15.12
CA LEU A 429 -1.23 -31.10 -16.04
C LEU A 429 -1.66 -32.12 -17.11
N GLU A 430 -2.80 -32.78 -16.93
CA GLU A 430 -3.42 -33.66 -17.94
C GLU A 430 -4.33 -32.87 -18.90
N GLU A 431 -4.62 -31.61 -18.59
CA GLU A 431 -5.33 -30.67 -19.47
C GLU A 431 -4.32 -29.96 -20.40
N ASP A 432 -4.79 -29.43 -21.53
CA ASP A 432 -3.94 -28.73 -22.52
C ASP A 432 -3.53 -27.34 -22.00
N LEU A 433 -2.48 -27.30 -21.18
CA LEU A 433 -1.89 -26.08 -20.64
C LEU A 433 -0.77 -25.57 -21.55
N PRO A 434 -0.68 -24.24 -21.79
CA PRO A 434 0.48 -23.65 -22.47
C PRO A 434 1.79 -24.05 -21.78
N GLU A 435 2.83 -24.37 -22.53
CA GLU A 435 4.05 -25.01 -22.00
C GLU A 435 4.77 -24.15 -20.94
N GLY A 436 4.69 -22.82 -21.02
CA GLY A 436 5.18 -21.93 -19.95
C GLY A 436 4.42 -22.11 -18.62
N GLN A 437 3.09 -22.23 -18.68
CA GLN A 437 2.25 -22.50 -17.49
C GLN A 437 2.48 -23.92 -16.97
N ALA A 438 2.59 -24.92 -17.87
CA ALA A 438 2.89 -26.29 -17.49
C ALA A 438 4.28 -26.40 -16.79
N THR A 439 5.28 -25.68 -17.29
CA THR A 439 6.62 -25.61 -16.69
C THR A 439 6.56 -25.04 -15.26
N LEU A 440 5.87 -23.91 -15.07
CA LEU A 440 5.67 -23.31 -13.74
C LEU A 440 4.91 -24.24 -12.79
N LEU A 441 3.89 -24.95 -13.31
CA LEU A 441 3.10 -25.89 -12.53
C LEU A 441 3.92 -27.10 -12.08
N ARG A 442 4.75 -27.67 -12.96
CA ARG A 442 5.70 -28.75 -12.62
C ARG A 442 6.70 -28.28 -11.56
N ALA A 443 7.29 -27.09 -11.74
CA ALA A 443 8.25 -26.53 -10.78
C ALA A 443 7.63 -26.32 -9.38
N ARG A 444 6.40 -25.79 -9.31
CA ARG A 444 5.62 -25.71 -8.07
C ARG A 444 5.36 -27.07 -7.45
N MET A 445 4.94 -28.02 -8.28
CA MET A 445 4.66 -29.37 -7.82
C MET A 445 5.92 -30.00 -7.25
N GLU A 446 7.08 -29.91 -7.91
CA GLU A 446 8.35 -30.45 -7.42
C GLU A 446 8.85 -29.79 -6.13
N ALA A 447 8.57 -28.50 -5.94
CA ALA A 447 8.90 -27.78 -4.71
C ALA A 447 8.02 -28.18 -3.50
N TRP A 448 8.50 -27.88 -2.30
CA TRP A 448 7.80 -28.09 -1.03
C TRP A 448 7.80 -26.80 -0.20
N PRO A 449 6.79 -26.59 0.66
CA PRO A 449 6.83 -25.50 1.61
C PRO A 449 7.84 -25.78 2.73
N THR A 450 8.50 -24.73 3.20
CA THR A 450 9.38 -24.73 4.38
C THR A 450 9.18 -23.41 5.13
N LEU A 451 9.86 -23.24 6.26
CA LEU A 451 9.89 -21.98 6.99
C LEU A 451 11.13 -21.19 6.57
N TYR A 452 10.92 -19.97 6.06
CA TYR A 452 11.98 -19.06 5.67
C TYR A 452 12.12 -17.93 6.69
N ARG A 453 13.35 -17.45 6.88
CA ARG A 453 13.67 -16.16 7.46
C ARG A 453 14.10 -15.21 6.35
N VAL A 454 13.65 -13.96 6.39
CA VAL A 454 14.16 -12.89 5.52
C VAL A 454 15.55 -12.49 6.01
N ALA A 455 16.58 -12.85 5.23
CA ALA A 455 17.96 -12.49 5.52
C ALA A 455 18.32 -11.09 5.03
N GLY A 456 17.60 -10.60 4.02
CA GLY A 456 17.73 -9.28 3.42
C GLY A 456 16.70 -9.10 2.31
N HIS A 457 16.50 -7.85 1.89
CA HIS A 457 15.71 -7.52 0.72
C HIS A 457 16.28 -6.27 0.04
N ASP A 458 16.05 -6.16 -1.26
CA ASP A 458 16.39 -4.97 -2.03
C ASP A 458 15.17 -4.56 -2.87
N PRO A 459 14.48 -3.48 -2.47
CA PRO A 459 13.35 -2.94 -3.21
C PRO A 459 13.72 -2.50 -4.63
N LYS A 460 14.96 -2.05 -4.87
CA LYS A 460 15.39 -1.54 -6.19
C LYS A 460 15.52 -2.65 -7.22
N THR A 461 16.05 -3.79 -6.81
CA THR A 461 16.19 -4.96 -7.69
C THR A 461 14.97 -5.88 -7.64
N GLY A 462 14.02 -5.64 -6.72
CA GLY A 462 12.84 -6.48 -6.56
C GLY A 462 13.16 -7.85 -5.96
N THR A 463 14.22 -7.93 -5.14
CA THR A 463 14.76 -9.21 -4.65
C THR A 463 14.66 -9.36 -3.14
N ILE A 464 14.55 -10.62 -2.70
CA ILE A 464 14.45 -10.98 -1.28
C ILE A 464 15.32 -12.21 -1.05
N ASP A 465 16.24 -12.11 -0.11
CA ASP A 465 17.10 -13.19 0.30
C ASP A 465 16.44 -13.97 1.44
N LEU A 466 16.14 -15.24 1.17
CA LEU A 466 15.46 -16.13 2.11
C LEU A 466 16.43 -17.21 2.59
N GLU A 467 16.51 -17.38 3.91
CA GLU A 467 17.22 -18.49 4.55
C GLU A 467 16.21 -19.56 5.00
N ASP A 468 16.38 -20.80 4.56
CA ASP A 468 15.56 -21.92 5.03
C ASP A 468 15.99 -22.30 6.47
N VAL A 469 15.12 -22.07 7.43
CA VAL A 469 15.46 -22.30 8.84
C VAL A 469 15.34 -23.76 9.25
N LEU A 470 14.57 -24.56 8.51
CA LEU A 470 14.33 -25.99 8.82
C LEU A 470 15.39 -26.89 8.20
N LEU A 471 15.65 -26.73 6.90
CA LEU A 471 16.57 -27.58 6.13
C LEU A 471 17.91 -26.89 5.87
N GLY A 472 17.96 -25.56 5.89
CA GLY A 472 19.14 -24.80 5.54
C GLY A 472 19.29 -24.48 4.05
N GLY A 473 20.27 -23.63 3.78
CA GLY A 473 20.45 -23.03 2.47
C GLY A 473 19.78 -21.66 2.38
N ALA A 474 20.16 -20.91 1.34
CA ALA A 474 19.60 -19.61 1.04
C ALA A 474 19.16 -19.57 -0.42
N VAL A 475 18.14 -18.76 -0.71
CA VAL A 475 17.62 -18.54 -2.06
C VAL A 475 17.18 -17.10 -2.19
N THR A 476 17.55 -16.46 -3.30
CA THR A 476 17.09 -15.11 -3.66
C THR A 476 15.86 -15.25 -4.55
N VAL A 477 14.74 -14.69 -4.13
CA VAL A 477 13.48 -14.69 -4.89
C VAL A 477 13.21 -13.33 -5.52
N GLN A 478 12.48 -13.32 -6.64
CA GLN A 478 12.09 -12.11 -7.35
C GLN A 478 10.63 -11.79 -7.05
N ASP A 479 10.40 -10.78 -6.21
CA ASP A 479 9.07 -10.27 -5.89
C ASP A 479 9.13 -8.80 -5.49
N GLN A 480 8.66 -7.92 -6.38
CA GLN A 480 8.74 -6.46 -6.20
C GLN A 480 7.87 -5.96 -5.06
N LEU A 481 6.63 -6.48 -4.94
CA LEU A 481 5.71 -6.03 -3.92
C LEU A 481 6.19 -6.47 -2.55
N MET A 482 6.63 -7.72 -2.43
CA MET A 482 7.12 -8.22 -1.16
C MET A 482 8.47 -7.58 -0.80
N SER A 483 9.38 -7.30 -1.75
CA SER A 483 10.64 -6.62 -1.43
C SER A 483 10.44 -5.17 -0.96
N GLU A 484 9.40 -4.49 -1.45
CA GLU A 484 9.03 -3.14 -0.99
C GLU A 484 8.45 -3.11 0.42
N ASN A 485 7.87 -4.23 0.89
CA ASN A 485 7.03 -4.25 2.09
C ASN A 485 7.54 -5.12 3.22
N ILE A 486 8.38 -6.11 2.90
CA ILE A 486 8.85 -7.07 3.89
C ILE A 486 9.94 -6.47 4.77
N GLU A 487 10.02 -6.97 6.01
CA GLU A 487 11.09 -6.60 6.92
C GLU A 487 12.09 -7.74 7.09
N ASP A 488 13.36 -7.38 7.27
CA ASP A 488 14.40 -8.33 7.64
C ASP A 488 14.02 -9.03 8.95
N ASN A 489 14.42 -10.30 9.06
CA ASN A 489 14.11 -11.18 10.18
C ASN A 489 12.64 -11.55 10.37
N VAL A 490 11.72 -11.15 9.50
CA VAL A 490 10.39 -11.77 9.43
C VAL A 490 10.54 -13.23 9.00
N PHE A 491 9.71 -14.11 9.56
CA PHE A 491 9.62 -15.50 9.16
C PHE A 491 8.29 -15.76 8.46
N PHE A 492 8.25 -16.66 7.49
CA PHE A 492 6.99 -17.11 6.91
C PHE A 492 7.16 -18.47 6.28
N ALA A 493 6.08 -19.25 6.27
CA ALA A 493 6.07 -20.50 5.55
C ALA A 493 5.81 -20.23 4.06
N ALA A 494 6.66 -20.73 3.17
CA ALA A 494 6.46 -20.60 1.74
C ALA A 494 7.07 -21.75 0.96
N ARG A 495 6.57 -21.94 -0.25
CA ARG A 495 7.16 -22.74 -1.31
C ARG A 495 7.89 -21.80 -2.27
N VAL A 496 9.20 -21.94 -2.37
CA VAL A 496 10.00 -21.28 -3.42
C VAL A 496 10.16 -22.23 -4.59
N PHE A 497 10.09 -21.77 -5.84
CA PHE A 497 10.25 -22.63 -7.03
C PHE A 497 10.92 -21.89 -8.20
N PRO A 498 11.68 -22.57 -9.07
CA PRO A 498 12.39 -21.93 -10.17
C PRO A 498 11.47 -21.59 -11.35
N ALA A 499 11.77 -20.50 -12.06
CA ALA A 499 11.18 -20.10 -13.33
C ALA A 499 12.25 -19.43 -14.20
N GLY A 500 12.70 -20.09 -15.26
CA GLY A 500 13.90 -19.65 -15.99
C GLY A 500 15.13 -19.62 -15.06
N ARG A 501 15.77 -18.46 -14.92
CA ARG A 501 16.88 -18.23 -13.98
C ARG A 501 16.45 -17.62 -12.65
N PHE A 502 15.16 -17.38 -12.47
CA PHE A 502 14.57 -16.72 -11.33
C PHE A 502 13.97 -17.72 -10.34
N HIS A 503 13.69 -17.27 -9.11
CA HIS A 503 12.94 -18.01 -8.11
C HIS A 503 11.71 -17.22 -7.67
N PHE A 504 10.57 -17.90 -7.69
CA PHE A 504 9.28 -17.33 -7.32
C PHE A 504 8.88 -17.90 -5.96
N VAL A 505 8.02 -17.19 -5.24
CA VAL A 505 7.60 -17.53 -3.88
C VAL A 505 6.08 -17.64 -3.80
N GLU A 506 5.58 -18.66 -3.12
CA GLU A 506 4.16 -18.91 -2.87
C GLU A 506 3.97 -19.15 -1.37
N LEU A 507 3.20 -18.31 -0.69
CA LEU A 507 2.96 -18.43 0.75
C LEU A 507 2.25 -19.73 1.09
N ALA A 508 2.59 -20.32 2.24
CA ALA A 508 2.04 -21.57 2.75
C ALA A 508 1.49 -21.46 4.18
N GLY A 509 1.68 -20.30 4.82
CA GLY A 509 1.20 -19.97 6.18
C GLY A 509 1.35 -18.48 6.48
N PRO A 510 1.08 -18.05 7.72
CA PRO A 510 1.15 -16.64 8.13
C PRO A 510 2.58 -16.09 8.14
N PRO A 511 2.75 -14.77 7.96
CA PRO A 511 3.97 -14.08 8.37
C PRO A 511 4.07 -14.07 9.90
N LEU A 512 5.28 -14.27 10.40
CA LEU A 512 5.63 -14.36 11.81
C LEU A 512 6.70 -13.30 12.12
N GLY A 513 6.55 -12.59 13.23
CA GLY A 513 7.51 -11.58 13.66
C GLY A 513 8.88 -12.16 14.02
N ALA A 514 9.90 -11.29 14.10
CA ALA A 514 11.29 -11.70 14.31
C ALA A 514 11.56 -12.56 15.56
N GLY A 515 10.71 -12.45 16.60
CA GLY A 515 10.83 -13.26 17.82
C GLY A 515 10.13 -14.63 17.75
N MET A 516 9.33 -14.90 16.72
CA MET A 516 8.45 -16.07 16.66
C MET A 516 9.09 -17.31 16.01
N GLY A 517 10.22 -17.14 15.30
CA GLY A 517 10.81 -18.21 14.48
C GLY A 517 11.11 -19.50 15.27
N GLN A 518 11.75 -19.37 16.44
CA GLN A 518 12.09 -20.52 17.27
C GLN A 518 10.85 -21.25 17.83
N GLU A 519 9.82 -20.49 18.19
CA GLU A 519 8.60 -21.01 18.80
C GLU A 519 7.73 -21.72 17.74
N ALA A 520 7.71 -21.20 16.52
CA ALA A 520 7.07 -21.83 15.37
C ALA A 520 7.78 -23.14 14.98
N VAL A 521 9.11 -23.15 14.98
CA VAL A 521 9.91 -24.38 14.78
C VAL A 521 9.53 -25.45 15.80
N GLU A 522 9.46 -25.08 17.09
CA GLU A 522 9.13 -26.03 18.15
C GLU A 522 7.66 -26.47 18.09
N PHE A 523 6.75 -25.59 17.67
CA PHE A 523 5.37 -25.96 17.37
C PHE A 523 5.29 -27.02 16.27
N LEU A 524 5.91 -26.78 15.11
CA LEU A 524 5.89 -27.74 13.98
C LEU A 524 6.51 -29.09 14.37
N ARG A 525 7.62 -29.07 15.12
CA ARG A 525 8.26 -30.28 15.67
C ARG A 525 7.33 -31.06 16.60
N ARG A 526 6.70 -30.38 17.57
CA ARG A 526 5.76 -31.02 18.52
C ARG A 526 4.54 -31.61 17.83
N CYS A 527 4.10 -30.98 16.75
CA CYS A 527 3.02 -31.49 15.92
C CYS A 527 3.43 -32.72 15.07
N GLY A 528 4.70 -33.13 15.11
CA GLY A 528 5.20 -34.34 14.46
C GLY A 528 5.70 -34.14 13.02
N MET A 529 5.94 -32.89 12.60
CA MET A 529 6.51 -32.62 11.28
C MET A 529 7.94 -33.15 11.18
N GLU A 530 8.22 -33.87 10.10
CA GLU A 530 9.55 -34.37 9.81
C GLU A 530 10.31 -33.36 8.93
N PHE A 531 11.45 -32.85 9.42
CA PHE A 531 12.28 -31.86 8.72
C PHE A 531 13.17 -32.51 7.66
N THR A 532 12.53 -33.13 6.68
CA THR A 532 13.12 -33.63 5.43
C THR A 532 12.25 -33.14 4.26
N PRO A 533 12.78 -33.00 3.04
CA PRO A 533 11.96 -32.60 1.89
C PRO A 533 10.68 -33.44 1.70
N ALA A 534 10.78 -34.76 1.90
CA ALA A 534 9.65 -35.67 1.83
C ALA A 534 8.64 -35.46 2.98
N GLY A 535 9.15 -35.22 4.20
CA GLY A 535 8.35 -34.90 5.37
C GLY A 535 7.57 -33.60 5.20
N LEU A 536 8.25 -32.51 4.84
CA LEU A 536 7.64 -31.19 4.63
C LEU A 536 6.54 -31.23 3.54
N ARG A 537 6.74 -32.00 2.48
CA ARG A 537 5.73 -32.20 1.42
C ARG A 537 4.52 -32.98 1.90
N ARG A 538 4.75 -34.10 2.61
CA ARG A 538 3.68 -34.92 3.20
C ARG A 538 2.84 -34.12 4.19
N ASP A 539 3.51 -33.28 4.96
CA ASP A 539 2.96 -32.57 6.11
C ASP A 539 2.66 -31.09 5.82
N ALA A 540 2.62 -30.69 4.54
CA ALA A 540 2.43 -29.29 4.09
C ALA A 540 1.22 -28.56 4.74
N HIS A 541 0.14 -29.30 5.03
CA HIS A 541 -1.04 -28.79 5.72
C HIS A 541 -0.74 -28.19 7.11
N MET A 542 0.32 -28.65 7.79
CA MET A 542 0.67 -28.19 9.13
C MET A 542 1.20 -26.76 9.15
N PHE A 543 1.69 -26.23 8.02
CA PHE A 543 1.98 -24.80 7.91
C PHE A 543 0.70 -23.95 7.99
N GLY A 544 -0.47 -24.50 7.63
CA GLY A 544 -1.77 -23.87 7.87
C GLY A 544 -2.18 -23.88 9.35
N TRP A 545 -1.67 -24.81 10.17
CA TRP A 545 -1.95 -24.79 11.62
C TRP A 545 -1.31 -23.59 12.32
N LEU A 546 -0.33 -22.94 11.67
CA LEU A 546 0.28 -21.72 12.19
C LEU A 546 -0.71 -20.54 12.26
N TRP A 547 -1.77 -20.50 11.44
CA TRP A 547 -2.81 -19.47 11.51
C TRP A 547 -3.46 -19.45 12.90
N ARG A 548 -3.98 -20.61 13.31
CA ARG A 548 -4.56 -20.81 14.64
C ARG A 548 -3.53 -20.62 15.76
N TRP A 549 -2.32 -21.12 15.56
CA TRP A 549 -1.25 -20.96 16.54
C TRP A 549 -0.90 -19.48 16.80
N ILE A 550 -0.92 -18.63 15.77
CA ILE A 550 -0.66 -17.19 15.93
C ILE A 550 -1.75 -16.52 16.76
N ASP A 551 -3.02 -16.87 16.55
CA ASP A 551 -4.15 -16.34 17.32
C ASP A 551 -4.02 -16.73 18.80
N GLU A 552 -3.72 -18.00 19.05
CA GLU A 552 -3.48 -18.52 20.42
C GLU A 552 -2.24 -17.87 21.07
N TRP A 553 -1.16 -17.69 20.31
CA TRP A 553 0.06 -17.02 20.76
C TRP A 553 -0.21 -15.57 21.14
N GLN A 554 -1.00 -14.85 20.34
CA GLN A 554 -1.37 -13.45 20.60
C GLN A 554 -2.28 -13.34 21.82
N ALA A 555 -3.27 -14.23 21.96
CA ALA A 555 -4.21 -14.22 23.08
C ALA A 555 -3.57 -14.55 24.43
N THR A 556 -2.52 -15.39 24.44
CA THR A 556 -1.87 -15.85 25.69
C THR A 556 -0.68 -15.00 26.12
N ARG A 557 -0.18 -14.11 25.25
CA ARG A 557 0.95 -13.24 25.58
C ARG A 557 0.46 -12.09 26.47
N LYS A 558 0.98 -12.02 27.70
CA LYS A 558 0.84 -10.81 28.52
C LYS A 558 1.47 -9.64 27.76
N PRO A 559 0.78 -8.49 27.59
CA PRO A 559 1.35 -7.33 26.93
C PRO A 559 2.67 -6.96 27.61
N MET A 560 3.75 -6.85 26.84
CA MET A 560 5.00 -6.32 27.38
C MET A 560 4.78 -4.84 27.71
N GLU A 561 4.88 -4.47 28.98
CA GLU A 561 4.83 -3.06 29.37
C GLU A 561 6.19 -2.42 29.09
N LEU A 562 6.29 -1.69 27.98
CA LEU A 562 7.46 -0.87 27.71
C LEU A 562 7.56 0.26 28.76
N ARG A 563 8.71 0.34 29.42
CA ARG A 563 9.03 1.38 30.40
C ARG A 563 10.25 2.17 29.94
N ASN A 564 10.27 3.48 30.20
CA ASN A 564 11.43 4.31 29.93
C ASN A 564 12.57 3.99 30.93
N THR A 565 13.71 4.67 30.77
CA THR A 565 14.89 4.51 31.64
C THR A 565 14.64 4.88 33.11
N ASP A 566 13.50 5.51 33.43
CA ASP A 566 13.05 5.86 34.77
C ASP A 566 12.04 4.84 35.34
N GLY A 567 11.79 3.74 34.63
CA GLY A 567 10.81 2.71 35.01
C GLY A 567 9.35 3.14 34.82
N GLU A 568 9.10 4.27 34.18
CA GLU A 568 7.77 4.82 33.93
C GLU A 568 7.19 4.26 32.64
N LYS A 569 5.86 4.10 32.57
CA LYS A 569 5.20 3.62 31.35
C LYS A 569 5.54 4.53 30.16
N PHE A 570 6.01 3.92 29.07
CA PHE A 570 6.42 4.65 27.88
C PHE A 570 5.19 5.11 27.07
N LEU A 571 5.01 6.43 26.99
CA LEU A 571 3.92 7.09 26.26
C LEU A 571 4.47 8.32 25.56
N TRP A 572 4.17 8.51 24.28
CA TRP A 572 4.56 9.73 23.58
C TRP A 572 3.59 10.86 23.94
N HIS A 573 4.09 11.89 24.60
CA HIS A 573 3.35 13.12 24.86
C HIS A 573 3.93 14.25 24.03
N THR A 574 3.08 14.89 23.24
CA THR A 574 3.41 16.10 22.48
C THR A 574 2.54 17.23 23.01
N ALA A 575 3.16 18.21 23.65
CA ALA A 575 2.48 19.35 24.27
C ALA A 575 2.82 20.65 23.54
N SER A 576 1.80 21.41 23.17
CA SER A 576 1.94 22.68 22.46
C SER A 576 1.69 23.86 23.40
N PHE A 577 2.50 24.91 23.24
CA PHE A 577 2.44 26.14 24.01
C PHE A 577 2.46 27.33 23.04
N SER A 578 1.60 28.33 23.22
CA SER A 578 1.81 29.65 22.58
C SER A 578 2.94 30.39 23.27
N VAL A 579 3.74 31.09 22.48
CA VAL A 579 4.88 31.88 22.94
C VAL A 579 4.80 33.28 22.35
N ALA A 580 4.72 34.29 23.22
CA ALA A 580 4.64 35.69 22.79
C ALA A 580 5.94 36.20 22.14
N ASP A 581 7.10 35.73 22.61
CA ASP A 581 8.42 36.02 22.02
C ASP A 581 9.25 34.72 21.90
N PRO A 582 9.17 34.03 20.75
CA PRO A 582 9.90 32.79 20.52
C PRO A 582 11.41 32.94 20.61
N VAL A 583 11.96 34.09 20.23
CA VAL A 583 13.42 34.34 20.22
C VAL A 583 13.94 34.46 21.65
N ALA A 584 13.33 35.33 22.46
CA ALA A 584 13.71 35.49 23.85
C ALA A 584 13.50 34.20 24.67
N THR A 585 12.43 33.46 24.36
CA THR A 585 12.15 32.18 25.01
C THR A 585 13.23 31.14 24.68
N ARG A 586 13.62 31.02 23.41
CA ARG A 586 14.70 30.13 22.98
C ARG A 586 16.03 30.47 23.66
N GLU A 587 16.40 31.75 23.69
CA GLU A 587 17.62 32.19 24.39
C GLU A 587 17.58 31.87 25.89
N THR A 588 16.41 31.97 26.52
CA THR A 588 16.24 31.64 27.94
C THR A 588 16.40 30.14 28.19
N LEU A 589 15.87 29.29 27.30
CA LEU A 589 16.02 27.84 27.39
C LEU A 589 17.47 27.39 27.23
N LEU A 590 18.21 27.97 26.28
CA LEU A 590 19.62 27.67 26.03
C LEU A 590 20.56 28.01 27.21
N ARG A 591 20.12 28.86 28.15
CA ARG A 591 20.90 29.17 29.36
C ARG A 591 20.78 28.09 30.43
N ARG A 592 19.90 27.10 30.27
CA ARG A 592 19.73 26.02 31.24
C ARG A 592 20.81 24.96 31.04
N ALA A 593 21.39 24.48 32.14
CA ALA A 593 22.43 23.46 32.11
C ALA A 593 21.95 22.07 31.68
N ASP A 594 20.64 21.84 31.67
CA ASP A 594 20.00 20.59 31.26
C ASP A 594 19.41 20.65 29.84
N ILE A 595 19.69 21.71 29.08
CA ILE A 595 19.23 21.89 27.70
C ILE A 595 20.43 22.13 26.79
N ASP A 596 20.57 21.27 25.80
CA ASP A 596 21.55 21.40 24.72
C ASP A 596 20.83 21.75 23.40
N TYR A 597 21.57 22.30 22.43
CA TYR A 597 21.05 22.53 21.08
C TYR A 597 21.58 21.46 20.12
N ASP A 598 20.68 20.78 19.41
CA ASP A 598 21.03 19.90 18.31
C ASP A 598 20.99 20.70 17.00
N GLU A 599 22.17 21.10 16.51
CA GLU A 599 22.31 21.85 15.27
C GLU A 599 21.80 21.08 14.04
N ARG A 600 21.79 19.75 14.07
CA ARG A 600 21.36 18.93 12.92
C ARG A 600 19.85 18.84 12.81
N ALA A 601 19.16 18.76 13.94
CA ALA A 601 17.71 18.65 14.02
C ALA A 601 17.01 20.01 14.25
N GLU A 602 17.77 21.09 14.45
CA GLU A 602 17.28 22.45 14.78
C GLU A 602 16.40 22.49 16.06
N GLU A 603 16.59 21.53 16.96
CA GLU A 603 15.80 21.33 18.19
C GLU A 603 16.63 21.53 19.47
N LEU A 604 15.94 21.81 20.57
CA LEU A 604 16.55 21.81 21.91
C LEU A 604 16.31 20.46 22.58
N VAL A 605 17.36 19.89 23.17
CA VAL A 605 17.33 18.57 23.83
C VAL A 605 17.41 18.75 25.33
N TRP A 606 16.33 18.39 26.03
CA TRP A 606 16.29 18.35 27.50
C TRP A 606 16.81 17.00 27.98
N SER A 607 17.87 16.98 28.79
CA SER A 607 18.57 15.75 29.20
C SER A 607 18.93 15.71 30.68
N LYS A 608 19.38 14.54 31.16
CA LYS A 608 19.99 14.37 32.48
C LYS A 608 21.15 13.37 32.43
N PRO A 609 22.06 13.35 33.42
CA PRO A 609 23.09 12.32 33.51
C PRO A 609 22.49 10.91 33.63
N ALA A 610 23.11 9.92 32.98
CA ALA A 610 22.71 8.52 33.07
C ALA A 610 23.08 7.92 34.45
N GLY A 611 22.19 7.08 34.98
CA GLY A 611 22.44 6.34 36.23
C GLY A 611 23.49 5.23 36.07
N PRO A 612 24.03 4.68 37.18
CA PRO A 612 25.09 3.66 37.15
C PRO A 612 24.73 2.43 36.29
N ASP A 613 23.46 2.01 36.33
CA ASP A 613 22.95 0.83 35.62
C ASP A 613 22.66 1.09 34.12
N ASN A 614 22.63 2.36 33.68
CA ASN A 614 22.26 2.76 32.31
C ASN A 614 23.43 3.28 31.46
N ARG A 615 24.67 3.25 31.98
CA ARG A 615 25.87 3.71 31.25
C ARG A 615 26.15 2.95 29.94
N VAL A 616 25.56 1.77 29.78
CA VAL A 616 25.65 0.98 28.53
C VAL A 616 24.99 1.69 27.34
N MET A 617 24.05 2.63 27.58
CA MET A 617 23.33 3.37 26.53
C MET A 617 23.78 4.84 26.38
N GLY A 618 24.88 5.24 27.02
CA GLY A 618 25.44 6.59 26.95
C GLY A 618 25.52 7.29 28.32
N ASP A 619 26.19 8.46 28.33
CA ASP A 619 26.43 9.24 29.55
C ASP A 619 25.24 10.13 29.95
N THR A 620 24.29 10.34 29.04
CA THR A 620 23.11 11.18 29.25
C THR A 620 21.83 10.46 28.79
N VAL A 621 20.72 10.82 29.42
CA VAL A 621 19.37 10.33 29.12
C VAL A 621 18.54 11.49 28.63
N THR A 622 18.03 11.41 27.40
CA THR A 622 17.07 12.39 26.87
C THR A 622 15.74 12.29 27.60
N LEU A 623 15.31 13.41 28.16
CA LEU A 623 14.04 13.57 28.85
C LEU A 623 12.94 14.10 27.92
N GLY A 624 13.29 15.02 27.03
CA GLY A 624 12.38 15.55 26.02
C GLY A 624 13.07 16.35 24.93
N ARG A 625 12.31 16.67 23.88
CA ARG A 625 12.72 17.51 22.75
C ARG A 625 11.81 18.72 22.66
N ILE A 626 12.38 19.87 22.32
CA ILE A 626 11.66 21.13 22.23
C ILE A 626 11.92 21.76 20.87
N GLU A 627 10.84 21.98 20.13
CA GLU A 627 10.85 22.60 18.81
C GLU A 627 10.08 23.93 18.85
N PHE A 628 10.47 24.87 18.00
CA PHE A 628 9.73 26.13 17.81
C PHE A 628 9.13 26.15 16.40
N VAL A 629 7.81 26.26 16.33
CA VAL A 629 7.05 26.31 15.07
C VAL A 629 6.28 27.63 15.04
N GLY A 630 6.86 28.65 14.39
CA GLY A 630 6.30 30.00 14.39
C GLY A 630 6.25 30.60 15.80
N GLU A 631 5.03 30.88 16.28
CA GLU A 631 4.76 31.39 17.64
C GLU A 631 4.40 30.28 18.64
N GLU A 632 4.61 29.02 18.26
CA GLU A 632 4.39 27.87 19.15
C GLU A 632 5.69 27.19 19.55
N LEU A 633 5.71 26.71 20.79
CA LEU A 633 6.72 25.81 21.32
C LEU A 633 6.08 24.43 21.51
N VAL A 634 6.73 23.40 20.99
CA VAL A 634 6.28 22.01 21.05
C VAL A 634 7.26 21.22 21.89
N LEU A 635 6.77 20.62 22.99
CA LEU A 635 7.54 19.71 23.85
C LEU A 635 7.12 18.27 23.57
N THR A 636 8.08 17.41 23.22
CA THR A 636 7.88 15.96 23.08
C THR A 636 8.61 15.20 24.18
N VAL A 637 7.89 14.37 24.94
CA VAL A 637 8.42 13.53 26.04
C VAL A 637 7.82 12.14 26.01
N ASN A 638 8.43 11.17 26.70
CA ASN A 638 7.99 9.77 26.69
C ASN A 638 7.30 9.29 27.99
N SER A 639 6.88 10.20 28.89
CA SER A 639 6.09 9.87 30.08
C SER A 639 5.26 11.02 30.64
N VAL A 640 4.19 10.67 31.39
CA VAL A 640 3.30 11.63 32.07
C VAL A 640 4.08 12.50 33.07
N LYS A 641 5.04 11.91 33.78
CA LYS A 641 5.84 12.62 34.79
C LYS A 641 6.80 13.61 34.14
N ARG A 642 7.47 13.21 33.05
CA ARG A 642 8.32 14.12 32.26
C ARG A 642 7.52 15.27 31.67
N LEU A 643 6.28 15.03 31.21
CA LEU A 643 5.37 16.07 30.73
C LEU A 643 5.01 17.07 31.85
N ALA A 644 4.62 16.57 33.02
CA ALA A 644 4.26 17.43 34.15
C ALA A 644 5.43 18.32 34.57
N LEU A 645 6.65 17.75 34.64
CA LEU A 645 7.87 18.49 34.90
C LEU A 645 8.14 19.53 33.82
N GLY A 646 8.14 19.11 32.54
CA GLY A 646 8.31 19.96 31.36
C GLY A 646 7.41 21.20 31.39
N ARG A 647 6.11 20.94 31.52
CA ARG A 647 5.08 21.98 31.60
C ARG A 647 5.30 22.94 32.76
N GLN A 648 5.64 22.42 33.95
CA GLN A 648 5.80 23.24 35.15
C GLN A 648 6.86 24.33 34.99
N TRP A 649 7.96 24.06 34.28
CA TRP A 649 9.00 25.08 34.06
C TRP A 649 8.82 25.87 32.76
N LEU A 650 8.14 25.32 31.73
CA LEU A 650 7.79 26.06 30.52
C LEU A 650 6.79 27.18 30.80
N GLU A 651 5.71 26.91 31.55
CA GLU A 651 4.68 27.91 31.89
C GLU A 651 5.19 29.04 32.81
N LYS A 652 6.39 28.89 33.39
CA LYS A 652 7.06 29.96 34.16
C LYS A 652 7.80 30.96 33.28
N LEU A 653 8.03 30.63 32.00
CA LEU A 653 8.70 31.52 31.07
C LEU A 653 7.74 32.64 30.65
N PRO A 654 8.22 33.89 30.56
CA PRO A 654 7.37 35.02 30.18
C PRO A 654 6.68 34.79 28.83
N GLY A 655 5.36 34.91 28.80
CA GLY A 655 4.59 34.81 27.55
C GLY A 655 4.38 33.39 27.02
N VAL A 656 4.73 32.34 27.77
CA VAL A 656 4.48 30.94 27.40
C VAL A 656 3.18 30.45 28.04
N VAL A 657 2.22 30.01 27.22
CA VAL A 657 0.90 29.54 27.67
C VAL A 657 0.60 28.16 27.08
N PHE A 658 0.27 27.19 27.92
CA PHE A 658 -0.12 25.85 27.47
C PHE A 658 -1.40 25.88 26.64
N LYS A 659 -1.40 25.20 25.49
CA LYS A 659 -2.59 25.03 24.65
C LYS A 659 -3.20 23.65 24.78
N SER A 660 -2.43 22.62 24.45
CA SER A 660 -2.94 21.27 24.32
C SER A 660 -1.84 20.24 24.58
N VAL A 661 -2.26 19.03 24.90
CA VAL A 661 -1.37 17.88 24.91
C VAL A 661 -2.02 16.70 24.23
N ARG A 662 -1.26 16.06 23.37
CA ARG A 662 -1.61 14.78 22.77
C ARG A 662 -0.81 13.68 23.46
N THR A 663 -1.48 12.62 23.89
CA THR A 663 -0.85 11.43 24.47
C THR A 663 -1.08 10.24 23.56
N ARG A 664 -0.01 9.53 23.20
CA ARG A 664 -0.04 8.34 22.35
C ARG A 664 0.63 7.17 23.04
N ARG A 665 0.16 5.98 22.71
CA ARG A 665 0.85 4.75 23.10
C ARG A 665 2.01 4.50 22.14
N TRP A 666 3.04 3.81 22.61
CA TRP A 666 4.17 3.44 21.76
C TRP A 666 3.80 2.37 20.72
N ASP A 667 2.74 1.60 20.96
CA ASP A 667 2.25 0.48 20.15
C ASP A 667 0.99 0.83 19.32
N GLU A 668 0.68 2.12 19.15
CA GLU A 668 -0.42 2.58 18.29
C GLU A 668 -0.10 2.32 16.81
N ALA A 669 -1.00 1.62 16.11
CA ALA A 669 -0.81 1.22 14.72
C ALA A 669 -0.76 2.44 13.79
N GLU A 670 0.10 2.39 12.75
CA GLU A 670 0.33 3.54 11.84
C GLU A 670 -0.95 4.04 11.17
N LYS A 671 -1.84 3.12 10.77
CA LYS A 671 -3.14 3.43 10.14
C LYS A 671 -4.07 4.25 11.04
N ASP A 672 -3.96 4.09 12.36
CA ASP A 672 -4.82 4.74 13.35
C ASP A 672 -4.25 6.12 13.73
N ARG A 673 -3.04 6.44 13.26
CA ARG A 673 -2.44 7.77 13.41
C ARG A 673 -3.09 8.74 12.43
N PRO A 674 -3.36 9.98 12.87
CA PRO A 674 -3.78 11.06 12.00
C PRO A 674 -2.82 11.26 10.84
N LEU A 675 -3.41 11.62 9.71
CA LEU A 675 -2.74 11.65 8.43
C LEU A 675 -1.56 12.64 8.43
N ASP A 676 -1.65 13.77 9.14
CA ASP A 676 -0.57 14.75 9.32
C ASP A 676 0.73 14.14 9.89
N GLU A 677 0.60 13.13 10.75
CA GLU A 677 1.73 12.46 11.39
C GLU A 677 2.34 11.37 10.52
N ARG A 678 1.50 10.61 9.80
CA ARG A 678 1.98 9.60 8.85
C ARG A 678 2.76 10.22 7.70
N ILE A 679 2.39 11.44 7.34
CA ILE A 679 2.98 12.23 6.27
C ILE A 679 4.31 12.87 6.71
N ALA A 680 4.53 13.06 8.01
CA ALA A 680 5.68 13.76 8.58
C ALA A 680 6.51 12.85 9.50
N VAL A 681 6.91 11.68 9.01
CA VAL A 681 7.82 10.79 9.74
C VAL A 681 9.18 11.51 9.89
N PRO A 682 9.68 11.74 11.12
CA PRO A 682 11.01 12.29 11.32
C PRO A 682 12.04 11.44 10.58
N ALA A 683 13.04 12.08 9.96
CA ALA A 683 14.15 11.35 9.36
C ALA A 683 14.74 10.41 10.42
N PRO A 684 14.98 9.12 10.08
CA PRO A 684 15.65 8.21 11.00
C PRO A 684 16.94 8.85 11.50
N VAL A 685 17.20 8.76 12.80
CA VAL A 685 18.48 9.21 13.36
C VAL A 685 19.58 8.40 12.68
N GLU A 686 20.38 9.04 11.83
CA GLU A 686 21.52 8.40 11.17
C GLU A 686 22.56 8.06 12.23
N MET A 687 22.64 6.78 12.59
CA MET A 687 23.70 6.26 13.45
C MET A 687 25.02 6.29 12.68
N THR A 688 26.07 6.89 13.24
CA THR A 688 27.35 6.97 12.56
C THR A 688 27.95 5.58 12.33
N PRO A 689 28.74 5.37 11.26
CA PRO A 689 29.40 4.09 11.00
C PRO A 689 30.22 3.59 12.20
N GLU A 690 30.87 4.49 12.94
CA GLU A 690 31.69 4.17 14.11
C GLU A 690 30.84 3.62 15.27
N PHE A 691 29.68 4.23 15.53
CA PHE A 691 28.76 3.74 16.55
C PHE A 691 28.20 2.36 16.18
N ASN A 692 27.78 2.17 14.94
CA ASN A 692 27.30 0.88 14.45
C ASN A 692 28.37 -0.22 14.59
N ALA A 693 29.63 0.09 14.26
CA ALA A 693 30.74 -0.85 14.42
C ALA A 693 30.99 -1.21 15.90
N ALA A 694 30.93 -0.24 16.80
CA ALA A 694 31.11 -0.48 18.23
C ALA A 694 29.99 -1.36 18.81
N VAL A 695 28.74 -1.10 18.46
CA VAL A 695 27.59 -1.92 18.89
C VAL A 695 27.68 -3.32 18.28
N GLN A 696 28.06 -3.45 17.02
CA GLN A 696 28.27 -4.75 16.37
C GLN A 696 29.34 -5.59 17.08
N GLU A 697 30.47 -4.98 17.45
CA GLU A 697 31.54 -5.68 18.16
C GLU A 697 31.11 -6.11 19.57
N MET A 698 30.34 -5.28 20.27
CA MET A 698 29.74 -5.64 21.55
C MET A 698 28.78 -6.84 21.41
N MET A 699 27.91 -6.81 20.39
CA MET A 699 26.98 -7.91 20.11
C MET A 699 27.71 -9.19 19.70
N ASN A 700 28.78 -9.09 18.91
CA ASN A 700 29.61 -10.24 18.53
C ASN A 700 30.14 -10.97 19.76
N LYS A 701 30.74 -10.24 20.71
CA LYS A 701 31.23 -10.82 21.96
C LYS A 701 30.12 -11.48 22.77
N HIS A 702 28.97 -10.82 22.88
CA HIS A 702 27.82 -11.36 23.60
C HIS A 702 27.34 -12.69 23.00
N TYR A 703 27.05 -12.74 21.70
CA TYR A 703 26.53 -13.95 21.06
C TYR A 703 27.56 -15.08 20.96
N MET A 704 28.86 -14.77 20.78
CA MET A 704 29.89 -15.81 20.80
C MET A 704 30.04 -16.45 22.18
N SER A 705 29.80 -15.72 23.27
CA SER A 705 29.81 -16.31 24.63
C SER A 705 28.67 -17.32 24.88
N TRP A 706 27.57 -17.23 24.11
CA TRP A 706 26.44 -18.16 24.26
C TRP A 706 26.80 -19.60 23.88
N ILE A 707 27.82 -19.80 23.03
CA ILE A 707 28.30 -21.11 22.60
C ILE A 707 28.66 -22.00 23.80
N ASP A 708 29.14 -21.37 24.88
CA ASP A 708 29.58 -22.01 26.12
C ASP A 708 28.64 -21.72 27.31
N THR A 709 27.48 -21.12 27.07
CA THR A 709 26.47 -20.81 28.09
C THR A 709 25.34 -21.85 28.09
N PRO A 710 24.93 -22.39 29.24
CA PRO A 710 23.75 -23.27 29.34
C PRO A 710 22.46 -22.57 28.90
N LEU A 711 21.74 -23.14 27.93
CA LEU A 711 20.50 -22.54 27.40
C LEU A 711 19.25 -23.36 27.80
N PRO A 712 18.18 -22.73 28.30
CA PRO A 712 16.93 -23.42 28.64
C PRO A 712 16.31 -24.20 27.46
N VAL A 713 16.35 -23.65 26.25
CA VAL A 713 15.85 -24.31 25.03
C VAL A 713 16.57 -25.63 24.72
N LEU A 714 17.82 -25.76 25.16
CA LEU A 714 18.63 -26.98 25.02
C LEU A 714 18.56 -27.87 26.28
N GLY A 715 17.55 -27.67 27.13
CA GLY A 715 17.39 -28.41 28.39
C GLY A 715 18.51 -28.15 29.39
N GLY A 716 19.07 -26.93 29.40
CA GLY A 716 20.16 -26.54 30.30
C GLY A 716 21.56 -27.01 29.85
N ARG A 717 21.71 -27.50 28.61
CA ARG A 717 23.02 -27.79 27.99
C ARG A 717 23.56 -26.56 27.27
N THR A 718 24.88 -26.48 27.09
CA THR A 718 25.48 -25.49 26.19
C THR A 718 25.29 -25.90 24.72
N PRO A 719 25.28 -24.95 23.77
CA PRO A 719 25.33 -25.28 22.34
C PRO A 719 26.47 -26.25 21.99
N ARG A 720 27.66 -26.06 22.56
CA ARG A 720 28.81 -26.95 22.33
C ARG A 720 28.55 -28.39 22.81
N GLN A 721 27.91 -28.56 23.95
CA GLN A 721 27.52 -29.88 24.47
C GLN A 721 26.41 -30.53 23.63
N ALA A 722 25.40 -29.75 23.23
CA ALA A 722 24.30 -30.27 22.41
C ALA A 722 24.79 -30.77 21.04
N CYS A 723 25.76 -30.08 20.43
CA CYS A 723 26.37 -30.46 19.15
C CYS A 723 27.14 -31.80 19.15
N GLN A 724 27.23 -32.51 20.28
CA GLN A 724 27.83 -33.85 20.35
C GLN A 724 26.94 -34.96 19.76
N THR A 725 25.67 -34.67 19.48
CA THR A 725 24.71 -35.62 18.88
C THR A 725 24.13 -35.03 17.60
N GLU A 726 23.75 -35.87 16.63
CA GLU A 726 23.17 -35.38 15.37
C GLU A 726 21.86 -34.59 15.61
N ALA A 727 20.99 -35.09 16.48
CA ALA A 727 19.77 -34.39 16.87
C ALA A 727 20.06 -33.04 17.53
N GLY A 728 21.09 -32.96 18.39
CA GLY A 728 21.49 -31.71 19.02
C GLY A 728 22.17 -30.73 18.05
N ARG A 729 22.94 -31.22 17.06
CA ARG A 729 23.49 -30.39 15.97
C ARG A 729 22.38 -29.73 15.15
N GLN A 730 21.34 -30.49 14.82
CA GLN A 730 20.15 -29.96 14.15
C GLN A 730 19.44 -28.91 15.02
N GLN A 731 19.19 -29.22 16.30
CA GLN A 731 18.55 -28.30 17.23
C GLN A 731 19.31 -26.98 17.39
N VAL A 732 20.64 -27.02 17.56
CA VAL A 732 21.49 -25.83 17.68
C VAL A 732 21.56 -25.04 16.37
N THR A 733 21.63 -25.73 15.23
CA THR A 733 21.62 -25.07 13.91
C THR A 733 20.34 -24.26 13.72
N MET A 734 19.17 -24.85 13.99
CA MET A 734 17.89 -24.16 13.88
C MET A 734 17.81 -22.99 14.86
N LEU A 735 18.26 -23.19 16.11
CA LEU A 735 18.32 -22.13 17.11
C LEU A 735 19.08 -20.91 16.59
N ILE A 736 20.29 -21.09 16.05
CA ILE A 736 21.12 -20.01 15.49
C ILE A 736 20.41 -19.31 14.33
N ARG A 737 19.79 -20.06 13.41
CA ARG A 737 19.04 -19.49 12.28
C ARG A 737 17.84 -18.65 12.71
N THR A 738 17.19 -19.04 13.80
CA THR A 738 16.00 -18.36 14.33
C THR A 738 16.30 -17.22 15.31
N MET A 739 17.56 -16.98 15.70
CA MET A 739 17.88 -15.87 16.62
C MET A 739 17.42 -14.54 16.00
N PRO A 740 16.68 -13.68 16.72
CA PRO A 740 16.35 -12.34 16.23
C PRO A 740 17.60 -11.45 16.25
N ASP A 741 17.72 -10.55 15.27
CA ASP A 741 18.74 -9.50 15.35
C ASP A 741 18.37 -8.47 16.44
N PRO A 742 19.34 -8.04 17.27
CA PRO A 742 19.07 -7.29 18.51
C PRO A 742 18.48 -5.89 18.31
N MET A 743 18.61 -5.30 17.13
CA MET A 743 18.09 -3.96 16.81
C MET A 743 17.04 -3.96 15.69
N GLY A 744 16.43 -5.10 15.37
CA GLY A 744 15.42 -5.20 14.31
C GLY A 744 15.97 -4.73 12.96
N ARG A 745 15.47 -3.59 12.45
CA ARG A 745 15.89 -2.96 11.18
C ARG A 745 17.31 -2.35 11.20
N GLY A 746 18.03 -2.45 12.32
CA GLY A 746 19.38 -1.91 12.45
C GLY A 746 20.44 -2.67 11.65
N THR A 747 21.61 -2.06 11.46
CA THR A 747 22.76 -2.69 10.80
C THR A 747 23.41 -3.81 11.62
N VAL A 748 23.04 -3.92 12.89
CA VAL A 748 23.66 -4.84 13.85
C VAL A 748 23.04 -6.22 13.76
N ARG A 749 23.84 -7.21 13.37
CA ARG A 749 23.40 -8.60 13.11
C ARG A 749 24.00 -9.60 14.09
N VAL A 750 23.29 -10.69 14.36
CA VAL A 750 23.86 -11.84 15.09
C VAL A 750 24.97 -12.49 14.25
N PRO A 751 26.14 -12.85 14.82
CA PRO A 751 27.25 -13.47 14.10
C PRO A 751 27.00 -14.97 13.82
N ARG A 752 25.88 -15.29 13.18
CA ARG A 752 25.39 -16.67 12.96
C ARG A 752 26.44 -17.57 12.30
N GLU A 753 27.11 -17.08 11.25
CA GLU A 753 28.15 -17.85 10.55
C GLU A 753 29.39 -18.10 11.41
N ALA A 754 29.81 -17.13 12.23
CA ALA A 754 30.92 -17.33 13.16
C ALA A 754 30.55 -18.36 14.24
N MET A 755 29.33 -18.28 14.79
CA MET A 755 28.82 -19.26 15.76
C MET A 755 28.77 -20.67 15.18
N ARG A 756 28.24 -20.82 13.96
CA ARG A 756 28.18 -22.11 13.26
C ARG A 756 29.56 -22.68 12.97
N ARG A 757 30.51 -21.84 12.56
CA ARG A 757 31.91 -22.24 12.30
C ARG A 757 32.58 -22.76 13.58
N GLU A 758 32.46 -22.02 14.68
CA GLU A 758 33.03 -22.38 15.99
C GLU A 758 32.45 -23.68 16.56
N LEU A 759 31.16 -23.93 16.31
CA LEU A 759 30.47 -25.15 16.73
C LEU A 759 30.69 -26.35 15.79
N GLY A 760 31.48 -26.20 14.73
CA GLY A 760 31.66 -27.23 13.71
C GLY A 760 30.35 -27.62 13.00
N LEU A 761 29.39 -26.69 12.91
CA LEU A 761 28.11 -26.82 12.19
C LEU A 761 28.20 -26.31 10.75
N ALA A 762 29.41 -25.94 10.32
CA ALA A 762 29.73 -25.63 8.95
C ALA A 762 30.04 -26.93 8.19
N ALA A 763 29.09 -27.43 7.41
CA ALA A 763 29.38 -28.31 6.28
C ALA A 763 28.22 -28.33 5.28
N GLU A 764 28.60 -28.28 4.01
CA GLU A 764 27.84 -28.62 2.81
C GLU A 764 26.51 -27.86 2.63
N SER A 765 26.60 -26.69 2.01
CA SER A 765 25.50 -26.23 1.16
C SER A 765 25.23 -27.34 0.14
N THR A 766 24.24 -28.21 0.37
CA THR A 766 23.53 -28.79 -0.77
C THR A 766 22.87 -27.60 -1.45
N PRO A 767 23.41 -27.13 -2.59
CA PRO A 767 22.71 -26.10 -3.33
C PRO A 767 21.38 -26.73 -3.70
N ARG A 768 20.28 -26.01 -3.49
CA ARG A 768 19.04 -26.33 -4.21
C ARG A 768 19.44 -26.38 -5.69
N PRO A 769 19.13 -27.46 -6.45
CA PRO A 769 19.68 -27.64 -7.77
C PRO A 769 19.44 -26.39 -8.61
N ALA A 770 20.52 -25.75 -9.04
CA ALA A 770 20.46 -24.63 -9.97
C ALA A 770 19.72 -25.10 -11.22
N ALA A 771 18.86 -24.24 -11.77
CA ALA A 771 18.19 -24.48 -13.02
C ALA A 771 19.23 -24.85 -14.09
N LYS A 772 19.20 -26.09 -14.58
CA LYS A 772 19.88 -26.42 -15.83
C LYS A 772 19.12 -25.67 -16.93
N PRO A 773 19.79 -24.82 -17.74
CA PRO A 773 19.12 -24.23 -18.89
C PRO A 773 18.64 -25.35 -19.80
N ALA A 774 17.37 -25.28 -20.21
CA ALA A 774 16.86 -26.12 -21.27
C ALA A 774 17.59 -25.73 -22.56
N SER A 775 18.68 -26.43 -22.89
CA SER A 775 19.30 -26.28 -24.20
C SER A 775 18.48 -27.04 -25.22
N ALA A 776 17.98 -26.33 -26.23
CA ALA A 776 17.54 -26.94 -27.47
C ALA A 776 18.75 -27.58 -28.17
N ALA A 777 18.94 -28.90 -28.04
CA ALA A 777 19.80 -29.68 -28.91
C ALA A 777 19.40 -31.16 -28.90
N ALA A 778 18.98 -31.63 -30.09
CA ALA A 778 18.96 -32.99 -30.61
C ALA A 778 18.43 -34.14 -29.72
N MET A 779 17.38 -34.80 -30.20
CA MET A 779 16.98 -36.13 -29.74
C MET A 779 18.19 -37.07 -29.67
N PRO A 780 18.48 -37.71 -28.54
CA PRO A 780 19.24 -38.94 -28.54
C PRO A 780 18.29 -40.08 -28.90
N THR A 781 18.56 -40.73 -30.03
CA THR A 781 18.09 -42.08 -30.33
C THR A 781 18.40 -42.99 -29.13
N PRO A 782 17.48 -43.86 -28.70
CA PRO A 782 17.68 -44.69 -27.53
C PRO A 782 18.83 -45.68 -27.76
N PRO A 783 19.80 -45.81 -26.84
CA PRO A 783 20.73 -46.93 -26.91
C PRO A 783 19.97 -48.22 -26.58
N SER A 784 19.83 -49.06 -27.61
CA SER A 784 19.49 -50.48 -27.45
C SER A 784 20.65 -51.21 -26.77
N VAL A 785 20.46 -51.65 -25.53
CA VAL A 785 21.37 -52.59 -24.84
C VAL A 785 20.50 -53.67 -24.17
N PRO A 786 20.91 -54.95 -24.27
CA PRO A 786 20.01 -56.09 -24.31
C PRO A 786 19.47 -56.51 -22.93
N VAL A 787 18.27 -57.09 -22.96
CA VAL A 787 17.60 -57.71 -21.82
C VAL A 787 18.46 -58.85 -21.28
N GLN A 788 19.14 -58.62 -20.16
CA GLN A 788 19.54 -59.69 -19.25
C GLN A 788 18.41 -59.90 -18.24
N ALA A 789 17.79 -61.08 -18.33
CA ALA A 789 16.80 -61.54 -17.36
C ALA A 789 17.48 -61.76 -16.00
N VAL A 790 17.09 -60.97 -15.00
CA VAL A 790 17.40 -61.24 -13.60
C VAL A 790 16.31 -62.16 -13.04
N PRO A 791 16.64 -63.23 -12.29
CA PRO A 791 15.69 -64.26 -11.88
C PRO A 791 14.63 -63.71 -10.93
N ALA A 792 13.40 -64.21 -11.05
CA ALA A 792 12.32 -63.91 -10.14
C ALA A 792 12.73 -64.16 -8.67
N PRO A 793 12.38 -63.28 -7.72
CA PRO A 793 12.62 -63.54 -6.30
C PRO A 793 11.78 -64.75 -5.88
N THR A 794 12.47 -65.86 -5.60
CA THR A 794 11.96 -67.09 -5.02
C THR A 794 11.65 -66.89 -3.54
N HIS A 795 10.65 -66.07 -3.23
CA HIS A 795 9.99 -66.15 -1.92
C HIS A 795 8.89 -67.21 -2.01
N PRO A 796 8.87 -68.24 -1.14
CA PRO A 796 7.80 -69.22 -1.14
C PRO A 796 6.46 -68.50 -0.93
N LYS A 797 5.54 -68.65 -1.89
CA LYS A 797 4.19 -68.09 -1.80
C LYS A 797 3.52 -68.64 -0.55
N VAL A 798 3.46 -67.83 0.51
CA VAL A 798 2.72 -68.19 1.73
C VAL A 798 1.25 -68.33 1.36
N ALA A 799 0.71 -69.55 1.50
CA ALA A 799 -0.69 -69.82 1.19
C ALA A 799 -1.59 -68.90 2.02
N ARG A 800 -2.69 -68.37 1.43
CA ARG A 800 -3.61 -67.41 2.10
C ARG A 800 -4.09 -67.85 3.49
N ASN A 801 -4.16 -69.16 3.74
CA ASN A 801 -4.59 -69.75 5.01
C ASN A 801 -3.43 -70.24 5.92
N GLY A 802 -2.18 -70.14 5.48
CA GLY A 802 -0.99 -70.49 6.27
C GLY A 802 -0.61 -69.42 7.30
N PRO A 803 0.26 -69.74 8.27
CA PRO A 803 0.73 -68.80 9.28
C PRO A 803 1.49 -67.62 8.66
N CYS A 804 1.28 -66.43 9.19
CA CYS A 804 1.83 -65.19 8.64
C CYS A 804 3.32 -65.06 9.01
N PRO A 805 4.22 -64.74 8.06
CA PRO A 805 5.66 -64.69 8.29
C PRO A 805 6.13 -63.54 9.21
N CYS A 806 5.25 -62.61 9.60
CA CYS A 806 5.56 -61.57 10.59
C CYS A 806 5.58 -62.06 12.05
N GLY A 807 5.40 -63.37 12.29
CA GLY A 807 5.44 -63.96 13.64
C GLY A 807 4.17 -63.76 14.47
N SER A 808 3.10 -63.19 13.90
CA SER A 808 1.86 -62.87 14.64
C SER A 808 0.99 -64.07 15.05
N GLY A 809 1.33 -65.29 14.61
CA GLY A 809 0.54 -66.51 14.84
C GLY A 809 -0.79 -66.58 14.06
N ARG A 810 -1.17 -65.53 13.30
CA ARG A 810 -2.42 -65.45 12.54
C ARG A 810 -2.26 -65.96 11.10
N LYS A 811 -3.37 -66.36 10.45
CA LYS A 811 -3.37 -66.72 9.02
C LYS A 811 -3.04 -65.51 8.14
N TYR A 812 -2.22 -65.68 7.09
CA TYR A 812 -1.71 -64.59 6.25
C TYR A 812 -2.79 -63.62 5.74
N LYS A 813 -3.94 -64.13 5.24
CA LYS A 813 -5.07 -63.30 4.76
C LYS A 813 -5.73 -62.40 5.82
N LYS A 814 -5.50 -62.66 7.11
CA LYS A 814 -6.05 -61.87 8.23
C LYS A 814 -4.99 -60.96 8.88
N CYS A 815 -3.77 -60.91 8.34
CA CYS A 815 -2.67 -60.09 8.83
C CYS A 815 -2.05 -59.30 7.67
N CYS A 816 -0.87 -59.67 7.19
CA CYS A 816 -0.14 -58.93 6.15
C CYS A 816 -0.74 -59.06 4.74
N GLY A 817 -1.71 -59.96 4.53
CA GLY A 817 -2.42 -60.12 3.25
C GLY A 817 -3.75 -59.36 3.16
N ARG A 818 -3.91 -58.26 3.91
CA ARG A 818 -5.08 -57.36 3.86
C ARG A 818 -4.80 -56.12 3.03
#